data_AF-A0A7C9BJI6-F1
#
_entry.id   AF-A0A7C9BJI6-F1
#
_cell.length_a   1.000
_cell.length_b   1.000
_cell.length_c   1.000
_cell.angle_alpha   90.00
_cell.angle_beta   90.00
_cell.angle_gamma   90.00
#
_symmetry.space_group_name_H-M   'P 1'
#
loop_
_entity.id
_entity.type
_entity.pdbx_description
1 polymer ?
#
loop_
_entity_poly.entity_id
_entity_poly.type
_entity_poly.pdbx_seq_one_letter_code
_entity_poly.pdbx_strand_id
1 'polypeptide(L)'
;MRFDTLTQIEDRFRTEAASALKPFSLPVPGENLTLKGTLFKPNRSDYYYESAHPKQRIVLHFTAGNVRSDMLTLTQQGRHVSVPFVIARDGTIYQLFPSKFWSGHLGAGVGNSGTGNAQDKATIGIELSNYGFLMPKDGNLETIYSRLRDSNTGKIGPVDLYTSLANTQAYTKIDHPFREQSHYASYTPEQLDSLIILLRYLTAKYNIPRQFLPPEKRYTTNSDVVNFKGIVSHINYRSSGKWDIGPAFDWKTVITGVQVPTYLARSVQETSVARGMGTILTSEEEIEAQFPASREITAPEEEATDNEGYNPNDYDEKPVLDDDRTASKKKVYALLVGINNYARVRKLGGCLNDVAAVRRYLESNTDFDAIIEELTDADATRQGVAEGFRNFLSQADQDDTVLFYYSGHGTQETADAIWDETDDALECIVCYDGGTTKTSQFLLTDKELRFLIHELSEKTKAHIVTIFDCCHSGDNTRNAGATEANYPDRNERRVTDKAGNAFPKRDWDEFLFSDTIKKDSVNGKKPADFLPQGTHVQMAACESDQVALEIAREGVFTKTLLKMLTDSGGNISYNTLRSRIRQYMRAGFEQTPRVYLPTNAGKLLNAGFLNRRIDPQKMICEGTQDKNGTWQLNVGAIHGVKSTSDITLFDPDDLQKTFKAKVRKGGVFVDYTLLNVIGLDDDTIYKAEVAGLLTQELVLEVENHDGTLKEANELTDELLKNASGGFSFGGEKEAKAEKDSGKAKPADYTLHIRSGEMYLTRPGDPYRPLIRPIQYVQDEGTKDTTSVLANLQHVSRWHFIKNLKNEDKPSDFPVQPLTVELSRIQADGTSTPINLANDTAELDYEKVGNDWKGTIQIKVTNATAQDLYFCAAYLSKEFQCFLDFLPQRVQLLEAGKSLFLGPNGKDRINLKLGTVEREYNWPQTEEALKFIISTKEFVAEALTLEELPKPLTSGDRRKDLKDRTRGFDTEEDKPLEFSGWGTQTLNLVFRNPMFNHIPATTLKALLDWDETAYFAAGLYCDVESDATGQPIIWKLKKGLVVPEDERNLFDDIKLWLGNQVETAQRRKRYRNLKKDPARLRIVAEGDSWFQYPILLQDTLDQLYKCYAIRSFAEAGDTLKNYVKKKSTWMRLKKKGQKFSW
;
A
#
# COMPACT_ATOMS: atom_id res chain seq x y z
N MET A 1 21.19 -30.50 -0.94
CA MET A 1 21.54 -30.40 -2.36
C MET A 1 23.05 -30.38 -2.48
N ARG A 2 23.65 -31.54 -2.76
CA ARG A 2 25.11 -31.69 -2.76
C ARG A 2 25.66 -31.75 -4.18
N PHE A 3 26.86 -31.23 -4.40
CA PHE A 3 27.53 -31.20 -5.71
C PHE A 3 27.64 -32.60 -6.37
N ASP A 4 27.96 -33.63 -5.58
CA ASP A 4 28.06 -35.03 -5.99
C ASP A 4 26.71 -35.67 -6.40
N THR A 5 25.58 -35.01 -6.10
CA THR A 5 24.23 -35.50 -6.44
C THR A 5 23.62 -34.82 -7.67
N LEU A 6 24.24 -33.78 -8.24
CA LEU A 6 23.62 -32.95 -9.28
C LEU A 6 23.31 -33.73 -10.57
N THR A 7 24.26 -34.51 -11.09
CA THR A 7 24.05 -35.36 -12.29
C THR A 7 22.90 -36.36 -12.10
N GLN A 8 22.78 -36.95 -10.89
CA GLN A 8 21.69 -37.87 -10.57
C GLN A 8 20.32 -37.17 -10.56
N ILE A 9 20.27 -35.89 -10.20
CA ILE A 9 19.06 -35.06 -10.25
C ILE A 9 18.69 -34.73 -11.70
N GLU A 10 19.67 -34.46 -12.57
CA GLU A 10 19.48 -34.20 -14.00
C GLU A 10 19.01 -35.46 -14.75
N ASP A 11 19.64 -36.62 -14.53
CA ASP A 11 19.21 -37.91 -15.09
C ASP A 11 17.82 -38.31 -14.60
N ARG A 12 17.52 -38.11 -13.31
CA ARG A 12 16.21 -38.36 -12.74
C ARG A 12 15.15 -37.43 -13.32
N PHE A 13 15.47 -36.16 -13.56
CA PHE A 13 14.57 -35.23 -14.25
C PHE A 13 14.28 -35.70 -15.68
N ARG A 14 15.31 -36.01 -16.48
CA ARG A 14 15.12 -36.59 -17.84
C ARG A 14 14.20 -37.81 -17.84
N THR A 15 14.35 -38.68 -16.84
CA THR A 15 13.56 -39.91 -16.72
C THR A 15 12.10 -39.62 -16.34
N GLU A 16 11.85 -38.76 -15.35
CA GLU A 16 10.49 -38.42 -14.91
C GLU A 16 9.74 -37.51 -15.89
N ALA A 17 10.46 -36.64 -16.60
CA ALA A 17 9.91 -35.72 -17.61
C ALA A 17 9.84 -36.33 -19.02
N ALA A 18 10.14 -37.62 -19.19
CA ALA A 18 10.39 -38.24 -20.50
C ALA A 18 9.26 -38.04 -21.54
N SER A 19 7.99 -38.02 -21.12
CA SER A 19 6.83 -37.80 -22.00
C SER A 19 6.62 -36.33 -22.42
N ALA A 20 7.29 -35.39 -21.74
CA ALA A 20 7.25 -33.95 -21.99
C ALA A 20 8.47 -33.44 -22.78
N LEU A 21 9.42 -34.32 -23.14
CA LEU A 21 10.67 -33.96 -23.81
C LEU A 21 10.64 -34.35 -25.30
N LYS A 22 11.09 -33.44 -26.17
CA LYS A 22 11.27 -33.71 -27.63
C LYS A 22 12.62 -33.17 -28.13
N PRO A 23 13.54 -34.00 -28.64
CA PRO A 23 14.85 -33.54 -29.09
C PRO A 23 14.77 -32.65 -30.32
N PHE A 24 15.64 -31.64 -30.41
CA PHE A 24 15.79 -30.78 -31.59
C PHE A 24 17.26 -30.60 -32.00
N SER A 25 17.47 -30.29 -33.29
CA SER A 25 18.80 -30.14 -33.91
C SER A 25 18.75 -29.11 -35.05
N LEU A 26 19.04 -27.84 -34.74
CA LEU A 26 18.93 -26.71 -35.68
C LEU A 26 20.32 -26.30 -36.22
N PRO A 27 20.48 -25.98 -37.51
CA PRO A 27 21.72 -25.41 -38.03
C PRO A 27 21.93 -23.98 -37.51
N VAL A 28 23.17 -23.59 -37.21
CA VAL A 28 23.52 -22.20 -36.87
C VAL A 28 23.61 -21.37 -38.16
N PRO A 29 22.80 -20.31 -38.35
CA PRO A 29 22.79 -19.56 -39.61
C PRO A 29 24.17 -18.97 -39.93
N GLY A 30 24.69 -19.31 -41.11
CA GLY A 30 26.00 -18.85 -41.59
C GLY A 30 27.22 -19.57 -41.01
N GLU A 31 27.06 -20.62 -40.20
CA GLU A 31 28.18 -21.34 -39.58
C GLU A 31 28.08 -22.86 -39.71
N ASN A 32 29.25 -23.54 -39.70
CA ASN A 32 29.32 -25.00 -39.62
C ASN A 32 29.17 -25.48 -38.15
N LEU A 33 28.03 -25.12 -37.54
CA LEU A 33 27.64 -25.49 -36.18
C LEU A 33 26.18 -25.93 -36.14
N THR A 34 25.82 -26.70 -35.13
CA THR A 34 24.45 -27.19 -34.90
C THR A 34 24.06 -26.94 -33.45
N LEU A 35 22.97 -26.22 -33.23
CA LEU A 35 22.34 -26.07 -31.94
C LEU A 35 21.52 -27.33 -31.64
N LYS A 36 21.98 -28.15 -30.70
CA LYS A 36 21.24 -29.30 -30.19
C LYS A 36 20.55 -28.95 -28.87
N GLY A 37 19.38 -29.52 -28.64
CA GLY A 37 18.68 -29.39 -27.38
C GLY A 37 17.46 -30.29 -27.28
N THR A 38 16.60 -30.00 -26.33
CA THR A 38 15.29 -30.64 -26.18
C THR A 38 14.24 -29.60 -25.81
N LEU A 39 13.07 -29.72 -26.42
CA LEU A 39 11.90 -28.97 -26.01
C LEU A 39 11.33 -29.60 -24.74
N PHE A 40 11.04 -28.80 -23.72
CA PHE A 40 10.30 -29.24 -22.54
C PHE A 40 8.89 -28.63 -22.56
N LYS A 41 7.91 -29.45 -22.95
CA LYS A 41 6.48 -29.08 -22.96
C LYS A 41 5.73 -29.83 -21.85
N PRO A 42 5.66 -29.28 -20.63
CA PRO A 42 4.79 -29.83 -19.58
C PRO A 42 3.30 -29.63 -19.95
N ASN A 43 2.39 -30.24 -19.18
CA ASN A 43 0.94 -30.09 -19.39
C ASN A 43 0.41 -28.76 -18.81
N ARG A 44 0.98 -27.65 -19.27
CA ARG A 44 0.72 -26.24 -18.91
C ARG A 44 1.39 -25.34 -19.95
N SER A 45 0.90 -24.11 -20.14
CA SER A 45 1.40 -23.17 -21.16
C SER A 45 1.37 -21.69 -20.74
N ASP A 46 0.51 -21.36 -19.78
CA ASP A 46 0.27 -20.02 -19.21
C ASP A 46 1.42 -19.58 -18.29
N TYR A 47 2.63 -19.47 -18.85
CA TYR A 47 3.84 -19.02 -18.16
C TYR A 47 4.74 -18.15 -19.06
N TYR A 48 4.29 -17.86 -20.29
CA TYR A 48 4.86 -16.94 -21.26
C TYR A 48 3.73 -16.36 -22.13
N TYR A 49 3.95 -15.19 -22.73
CA TYR A 49 3.01 -14.52 -23.62
C TYR A 49 3.28 -14.92 -25.07
N GLU A 50 2.27 -15.38 -25.79
CA GLU A 50 2.39 -15.85 -27.19
C GLU A 50 2.48 -14.69 -28.22
N SER A 51 2.82 -13.48 -27.79
CA SER A 51 3.05 -12.30 -28.63
C SER A 51 4.53 -12.17 -29.03
N ALA A 52 4.79 -11.99 -30.33
CA ALA A 52 6.15 -11.93 -30.87
C ALA A 52 6.69 -10.50 -30.89
N HIS A 53 7.88 -10.27 -30.31
CA HIS A 53 8.48 -8.94 -30.14
C HIS A 53 9.90 -8.84 -30.72
N PRO A 54 10.31 -7.69 -31.32
CA PRO A 54 11.65 -7.52 -31.89
C PRO A 54 12.78 -7.60 -30.85
N LYS A 55 13.62 -8.62 -30.96
CA LYS A 55 14.71 -8.89 -30.00
C LYS A 55 15.98 -8.11 -30.34
N GLN A 56 16.48 -7.32 -29.38
CA GLN A 56 17.65 -6.45 -29.55
C GLN A 56 18.84 -6.84 -28.67
N ARG A 57 18.60 -7.64 -27.62
CA ARG A 57 19.59 -8.04 -26.61
C ARG A 57 19.37 -9.48 -26.15
N ILE A 58 20.43 -10.11 -25.68
CA ILE A 58 20.38 -11.41 -24.97
C ILE A 58 20.88 -11.18 -23.55
N VAL A 59 20.17 -11.73 -22.56
CA VAL A 59 20.45 -11.51 -21.13
C VAL A 59 20.81 -12.85 -20.48
N LEU A 60 21.94 -12.87 -19.79
CA LEU A 60 22.43 -14.04 -19.05
C LEU A 60 22.00 -13.97 -17.58
N HIS A 61 21.48 -15.10 -17.08
CA HIS A 61 20.98 -15.30 -15.73
C HIS A 61 21.53 -16.62 -15.12
N PHE A 62 21.40 -16.80 -13.81
CA PHE A 62 21.44 -18.15 -13.19
C PHE A 62 20.21 -18.40 -12.33
N THR A 63 19.79 -19.67 -12.28
CA THR A 63 18.52 -20.08 -11.66
C THR A 63 18.56 -20.10 -10.12
N ALA A 64 19.77 -20.02 -9.55
CA ALA A 64 20.09 -20.30 -8.16
C ALA A 64 19.78 -21.75 -7.71
N GLY A 65 19.46 -22.66 -8.65
CA GLY A 65 18.96 -24.00 -8.36
C GLY A 65 19.61 -25.13 -9.17
N ASN A 66 18.76 -26.05 -9.64
CA ASN A 66 19.08 -27.27 -10.39
C ASN A 66 17.91 -27.59 -11.34
N VAL A 67 18.16 -28.26 -12.47
CA VAL A 67 17.17 -28.41 -13.54
C VAL A 67 15.77 -28.87 -13.07
N ARG A 68 15.66 -29.72 -12.03
CA ARG A 68 14.37 -30.16 -11.49
C ARG A 68 13.58 -29.01 -10.84
N SER A 69 14.20 -28.19 -9.99
CA SER A 69 13.52 -27.02 -9.39
C SER A 69 13.27 -25.93 -10.42
N ASP A 70 14.21 -25.77 -11.35
CA ASP A 70 14.22 -24.69 -12.31
C ASP A 70 13.06 -24.87 -13.30
N MET A 71 12.89 -26.09 -13.83
CA MET A 71 11.78 -26.48 -14.71
C MET A 71 10.42 -26.40 -14.02
N LEU A 72 10.33 -26.71 -12.73
CA LEU A 72 9.10 -26.58 -11.95
C LEU A 72 8.68 -25.11 -11.76
N THR A 73 9.66 -24.22 -11.57
CA THR A 73 9.49 -22.80 -11.27
C THR A 73 9.22 -21.98 -12.54
N LEU A 74 10.07 -22.13 -13.55
CA LEU A 74 10.03 -21.37 -14.81
C LEU A 74 8.89 -21.81 -15.75
N THR A 75 8.13 -22.86 -15.41
CA THR A 75 6.90 -23.22 -16.16
C THR A 75 5.64 -23.17 -15.28
N GLN A 76 5.67 -22.45 -14.16
CA GLN A 76 4.53 -22.32 -13.26
C GLN A 76 3.37 -21.54 -13.90
N GLN A 77 2.21 -22.20 -14.04
CA GLN A 77 0.95 -21.63 -14.52
C GLN A 77 0.61 -20.31 -13.80
N GLY A 78 0.12 -19.31 -14.54
CA GLY A 78 -0.22 -17.95 -14.10
C GLY A 78 0.99 -17.05 -13.79
N ARG A 79 2.21 -17.60 -13.66
CA ARG A 79 3.36 -16.85 -13.12
C ARG A 79 3.93 -15.81 -14.10
N HIS A 80 3.85 -16.10 -15.40
CA HIS A 80 4.37 -15.28 -16.50
C HIS A 80 5.83 -14.83 -16.44
N VAL A 81 6.62 -15.45 -15.55
CA VAL A 81 8.07 -15.30 -15.45
C VAL A 81 8.77 -16.62 -15.73
N SER A 82 9.54 -16.61 -16.80
CA SER A 82 10.18 -17.73 -17.46
C SER A 82 11.26 -17.19 -18.40
N VAL A 83 12.06 -18.09 -18.99
CA VAL A 83 12.99 -17.78 -20.08
C VAL A 83 12.84 -18.81 -21.19
N PRO A 84 13.06 -18.45 -22.47
CA PRO A 84 12.93 -19.42 -23.55
C PRO A 84 13.95 -20.56 -23.47
N PHE A 85 15.11 -20.37 -22.83
CA PHE A 85 16.17 -21.39 -22.71
C PHE A 85 16.76 -21.53 -21.30
N VAL A 86 16.92 -22.77 -20.85
CA VAL A 86 17.68 -23.15 -19.65
C VAL A 86 18.79 -24.12 -20.05
N ILE A 87 20.02 -23.92 -19.56
CA ILE A 87 21.16 -24.83 -19.83
C ILE A 87 21.56 -25.58 -18.56
N ALA A 88 21.44 -26.91 -18.59
CA ALA A 88 21.84 -27.81 -17.52
C ALA A 88 23.38 -27.97 -17.42
N ARG A 89 23.87 -28.64 -16.37
CA ARG A 89 25.31 -28.76 -16.09
C ARG A 89 26.04 -29.71 -17.03
N ASP A 90 25.33 -30.63 -17.67
CA ASP A 90 25.85 -31.45 -18.78
C ASP A 90 25.76 -30.75 -20.16
N GLY A 91 25.36 -29.48 -20.19
CA GLY A 91 25.18 -28.72 -21.42
C GLY A 91 23.85 -28.98 -22.14
N THR A 92 22.94 -29.81 -21.61
CA THR A 92 21.62 -30.00 -22.23
C THR A 92 20.87 -28.67 -22.23
N ILE A 93 20.58 -28.15 -23.43
CA ILE A 93 19.74 -26.97 -23.64
C ILE A 93 18.28 -27.42 -23.64
N TYR A 94 17.52 -26.93 -22.67
CA TYR A 94 16.08 -27.09 -22.59
C TYR A 94 15.39 -25.82 -23.09
N GLN A 95 14.57 -25.94 -24.13
CA GLN A 95 13.73 -24.85 -24.61
C GLN A 95 12.34 -24.93 -23.96
N LEU A 96 11.85 -23.82 -23.39
CA LEU A 96 10.57 -23.76 -22.66
C LEU A 96 9.42 -23.19 -23.52
N PHE A 97 9.75 -22.31 -24.47
CA PHE A 97 8.84 -21.69 -25.43
C PHE A 97 9.62 -21.12 -26.65
N PRO A 98 8.96 -20.76 -27.77
CA PRO A 98 9.60 -20.15 -28.94
C PRO A 98 10.27 -18.80 -28.62
N SER A 99 11.54 -18.61 -29.00
CA SER A 99 12.34 -17.44 -28.57
C SER A 99 11.91 -16.09 -29.16
N LYS A 100 10.91 -16.07 -30.07
CA LYS A 100 10.30 -14.84 -30.60
C LYS A 100 9.31 -14.21 -29.60
N PHE A 101 8.71 -15.04 -28.75
CA PHE A 101 7.77 -14.66 -27.72
C PHE A 101 8.49 -14.01 -26.53
N TRP A 102 7.73 -13.65 -25.48
CA TRP A 102 8.31 -13.10 -24.27
C TRP A 102 7.64 -13.65 -23.01
N SER A 103 8.38 -13.54 -21.93
CA SER A 103 7.97 -13.75 -20.55
C SER A 103 8.91 -12.84 -19.77
N GLY A 104 8.46 -12.20 -18.69
CA GLY A 104 9.33 -11.23 -18.05
C GLY A 104 10.38 -11.90 -17.18
N HIS A 105 11.64 -11.54 -17.37
CA HIS A 105 12.80 -12.16 -16.71
C HIS A 105 13.73 -11.13 -16.07
N LEU A 106 13.58 -9.85 -16.39
CA LEU A 106 14.35 -8.72 -15.84
C LEU A 106 13.76 -8.17 -14.53
N GLY A 107 12.43 -8.25 -14.36
CA GLY A 107 11.73 -7.67 -13.23
C GLY A 107 11.71 -6.13 -13.23
N ALA A 108 11.17 -5.54 -12.18
CA ALA A 108 11.26 -4.09 -11.96
C ALA A 108 12.75 -3.68 -11.86
N GLY A 109 13.20 -2.81 -12.76
CA GLY A 109 14.62 -2.50 -13.00
C GLY A 109 14.79 -1.44 -14.09
N VAL A 110 16.04 -1.16 -14.46
CA VAL A 110 16.41 -0.07 -15.38
C VAL A 110 15.66 -0.17 -16.72
N GLY A 111 14.80 0.80 -17.02
CA GLY A 111 14.00 0.86 -18.25
C GLY A 111 12.83 -0.12 -18.33
N ASN A 112 12.57 -0.91 -17.28
CA ASN A 112 11.53 -1.95 -17.25
C ASN A 112 10.41 -1.69 -16.21
N SER A 113 10.71 -0.97 -15.12
CA SER A 113 9.68 -0.50 -14.17
C SER A 113 8.77 0.53 -14.82
N GLY A 114 7.45 0.34 -14.78
CA GLY A 114 6.48 1.30 -15.32
C GLY A 114 6.50 1.44 -16.86
N THR A 115 7.06 0.46 -17.59
CA THR A 115 7.16 0.50 -19.07
C THR A 115 6.46 -0.68 -19.74
N GLY A 116 5.49 -1.33 -19.08
CA GLY A 116 4.79 -2.51 -19.63
C GLY A 116 5.75 -3.65 -19.99
N ASN A 117 6.79 -3.86 -19.17
CA ASN A 117 7.87 -4.84 -19.38
C ASN A 117 8.60 -4.68 -20.74
N ALA A 118 8.79 -3.45 -21.23
CA ALA A 118 9.40 -3.17 -22.53
C ALA A 118 10.82 -3.74 -22.73
N GLN A 119 11.62 -3.92 -21.67
CA GLN A 119 12.94 -4.54 -21.81
C GLN A 119 12.83 -6.05 -21.99
N ASP A 120 11.93 -6.72 -21.24
CA ASP A 120 11.67 -8.16 -21.40
C ASP A 120 11.17 -8.49 -22.82
N LYS A 121 10.24 -7.68 -23.34
CA LYS A 121 9.75 -7.77 -24.72
C LYS A 121 10.91 -7.67 -25.72
N ALA A 122 11.81 -6.71 -25.52
CA ALA A 122 13.00 -6.47 -26.37
C ALA A 122 14.18 -7.44 -26.14
N THR A 123 14.13 -8.34 -25.15
CA THR A 123 15.26 -9.24 -24.80
C THR A 123 14.94 -10.74 -24.91
N ILE A 124 16.00 -11.55 -24.88
CA ILE A 124 15.94 -13.01 -24.78
C ILE A 124 16.71 -13.42 -23.52
N GLY A 125 16.03 -13.94 -22.51
CA GLY A 125 16.66 -14.52 -21.33
C GLY A 125 17.27 -15.90 -21.61
N ILE A 126 18.42 -16.18 -21.01
CA ILE A 126 19.02 -17.52 -20.91
C ILE A 126 19.38 -17.77 -19.45
N GLU A 127 18.83 -18.84 -18.87
CA GLU A 127 19.12 -19.26 -17.50
C GLU A 127 20.17 -20.38 -17.49
N LEU A 128 21.24 -20.20 -16.70
CA LEU A 128 22.21 -21.26 -16.43
C LEU A 128 21.85 -21.97 -15.12
N SER A 129 21.62 -23.28 -15.18
CA SER A 129 21.28 -24.07 -13.99
C SER A 129 22.50 -24.18 -13.07
N ASN A 130 22.50 -23.38 -12.00
CA ASN A 130 23.64 -23.14 -11.11
C ASN A 130 23.14 -22.51 -9.79
N TYR A 131 23.70 -22.95 -8.66
CA TYR A 131 23.32 -22.49 -7.30
C TYR A 131 23.76 -21.06 -6.93
N GLY A 132 24.51 -20.37 -7.80
CA GLY A 132 24.93 -19.00 -7.56
C GLY A 132 26.05 -18.88 -6.54
N PHE A 133 25.90 -18.03 -5.53
CA PHE A 133 26.89 -17.88 -4.47
C PHE A 133 26.78 -18.99 -3.41
N LEU A 134 27.86 -19.22 -2.68
CA LEU A 134 27.98 -20.27 -1.68
C LEU A 134 28.55 -19.70 -0.38
N MET A 135 27.97 -20.08 0.76
CA MET A 135 28.36 -19.57 2.08
C MET A 135 29.44 -20.46 2.71
N PRO A 136 30.68 -19.97 2.93
CA PRO A 136 31.74 -20.75 3.55
C PRO A 136 31.53 -20.87 5.07
N LYS A 137 31.41 -22.10 5.58
CA LYS A 137 31.06 -22.38 6.97
C LYS A 137 31.63 -23.70 7.45
N ASP A 138 32.30 -23.70 8.61
CA ASP A 138 32.80 -24.90 9.31
C ASP A 138 33.58 -25.89 8.40
N GLY A 139 34.44 -25.37 7.53
CA GLY A 139 35.24 -26.16 6.56
C GLY A 139 34.51 -26.55 5.28
N ASN A 140 33.26 -26.14 5.12
CA ASN A 140 32.36 -26.50 4.03
C ASN A 140 31.82 -25.27 3.30
N LEU A 141 31.07 -25.53 2.23
CA LEU A 141 30.29 -24.55 1.47
C LEU A 141 28.81 -24.99 1.48
N GLU A 142 27.96 -24.07 1.90
CA GLU A 142 26.52 -24.22 2.00
C GLU A 142 25.82 -23.44 0.87
N THR A 143 24.66 -23.91 0.37
CA THR A 143 23.88 -23.18 -0.67
C THR A 143 23.23 -21.92 -0.10
N ILE A 144 22.71 -21.04 -0.96
CA ILE A 144 21.89 -19.90 -0.54
C ILE A 144 20.63 -20.31 0.25
N TYR A 145 20.15 -21.54 0.07
CA TYR A 145 18.97 -22.08 0.77
C TYR A 145 19.31 -22.68 2.16
N SER A 146 20.60 -22.88 2.44
CA SER A 146 21.04 -23.48 3.70
C SER A 146 20.72 -22.58 4.88
N ARG A 147 20.07 -23.16 5.90
CA ARG A 147 19.71 -22.46 7.13
C ARG A 147 18.88 -21.19 6.88
N LEU A 148 18.18 -21.10 5.74
CA LEU A 148 17.27 -19.99 5.50
C LEU A 148 16.31 -19.88 6.67
N ARG A 149 16.25 -18.68 7.23
CA ARG A 149 15.13 -18.23 8.01
C ARG A 149 14.00 -18.01 7.00
N ASP A 150 13.27 -19.09 6.74
CA ASP A 150 12.01 -19.15 5.97
C ASP A 150 11.04 -17.99 6.43
N SER A 151 9.93 -17.64 5.72
CA SER A 151 9.09 -16.39 5.86
C SER A 151 7.66 -16.36 6.54
N ASN A 152 6.91 -17.45 6.85
CA ASN A 152 5.74 -17.56 7.82
C ASN A 152 5.78 -18.77 8.85
N THR A 153 5.98 -18.63 10.20
CA THR A 153 6.50 -19.61 11.27
C THR A 153 8.04 -20.01 11.44
N GLY A 154 8.93 -19.09 11.89
CA GLY A 154 10.42 -18.93 11.78
C GLY A 154 11.40 -19.78 12.55
N LYS A 155 11.37 -21.08 12.27
CA LYS A 155 12.53 -21.96 12.44
C LYS A 155 13.61 -21.62 11.40
N ILE A 156 14.88 -21.71 11.79
CA ILE A 156 16.00 -21.76 10.85
C ILE A 156 15.92 -23.10 10.11
N GLY A 157 16.03 -23.07 8.78
CA GLY A 157 15.97 -24.26 7.93
C GLY A 157 17.10 -25.27 8.18
N PRO A 158 17.02 -26.47 7.58
CA PRO A 158 18.11 -27.45 7.65
C PRO A 158 19.39 -26.91 7.01
N VAL A 159 20.52 -27.56 7.33
CA VAL A 159 21.79 -27.27 6.67
C VAL A 159 21.75 -27.84 5.25
N ASP A 160 21.80 -26.98 4.24
CA ASP A 160 21.89 -27.37 2.84
C ASP A 160 23.34 -27.34 2.37
N LEU A 161 24.07 -28.39 2.78
CA LEU A 161 25.48 -28.58 2.45
C LEU A 161 25.66 -28.84 0.94
N TYR A 162 26.38 -27.95 0.26
CA TYR A 162 26.71 -28.10 -1.15
C TYR A 162 27.97 -28.95 -1.37
N THR A 163 29.08 -28.60 -0.73
CA THR A 163 30.37 -29.27 -0.90
C THR A 163 31.36 -28.92 0.24
N SER A 164 32.55 -29.50 0.26
CA SER A 164 33.62 -29.09 1.19
C SER A 164 34.54 -28.04 0.57
N LEU A 165 35.20 -27.20 1.39
CA LEU A 165 36.20 -26.23 0.90
C LEU A 165 37.46 -26.89 0.29
N ALA A 166 37.62 -28.21 0.42
CA ALA A 166 38.68 -28.96 -0.26
C ALA A 166 38.32 -29.31 -1.72
N ASN A 167 37.05 -29.28 -2.09
CA ASN A 167 36.59 -29.61 -3.45
C ASN A 167 36.56 -28.36 -4.34
N THR A 168 37.74 -27.92 -4.77
CA THR A 168 37.94 -26.74 -5.63
C THR A 168 37.40 -26.90 -7.06
N GLN A 169 36.92 -28.09 -7.46
CA GLN A 169 36.22 -28.28 -8.74
C GLN A 169 34.74 -27.86 -8.66
N ALA A 170 34.16 -27.81 -7.46
CA ALA A 170 32.74 -27.52 -7.25
C ALA A 170 32.42 -26.01 -7.17
N TYR A 171 33.43 -25.15 -7.01
CA TYR A 171 33.24 -23.72 -6.84
C TYR A 171 34.41 -22.89 -7.37
N THR A 172 34.09 -21.70 -7.90
CA THR A 172 35.04 -20.62 -8.15
C THR A 172 35.13 -19.74 -6.90
N LYS A 173 36.33 -19.35 -6.49
CA LYS A 173 36.56 -18.28 -5.51
C LYS A 173 37.04 -17.03 -6.23
N ILE A 174 36.55 -15.86 -5.82
CA ILE A 174 37.08 -14.56 -6.23
C ILE A 174 37.75 -13.86 -5.04
N ASP A 175 38.88 -13.19 -5.28
CA ASP A 175 39.66 -12.56 -4.21
C ASP A 175 39.13 -11.18 -3.79
N HIS A 176 38.37 -10.53 -4.67
CA HIS A 176 37.57 -9.34 -4.37
C HIS A 176 36.09 -9.76 -4.30
N PRO A 177 35.45 -9.73 -3.12
CA PRO A 177 34.04 -10.11 -3.00
C PRO A 177 33.13 -9.23 -3.85
N PHE A 178 32.18 -9.83 -4.56
CA PHE A 178 31.18 -9.13 -5.36
C PHE A 178 29.82 -9.19 -4.65
N ARG A 179 29.23 -8.02 -4.35
CA ARG A 179 28.02 -7.89 -3.50
C ARG A 179 28.16 -8.76 -2.23
N GLU A 180 29.25 -8.52 -1.52
CA GLU A 180 29.75 -9.24 -0.32
C GLU A 180 30.14 -10.73 -0.48
N GLN A 181 29.73 -11.39 -1.57
CA GLN A 181 29.95 -12.82 -1.77
C GLN A 181 31.25 -13.13 -2.53
N SER A 182 31.95 -14.18 -2.11
CA SER A 182 33.32 -14.51 -2.57
C SER A 182 33.52 -15.93 -3.11
N HIS A 183 32.53 -16.82 -2.92
CA HIS A 183 32.55 -18.21 -3.38
C HIS A 183 31.28 -18.46 -4.19
N TYR A 184 31.41 -19.09 -5.36
CA TYR A 184 30.31 -19.28 -6.33
C TYR A 184 30.38 -20.69 -6.94
N ALA A 185 29.23 -21.33 -7.17
CA ALA A 185 29.19 -22.68 -7.75
C ALA A 185 29.74 -22.72 -9.19
N SER A 186 30.57 -23.73 -9.50
CA SER A 186 31.32 -23.80 -10.76
C SER A 186 30.43 -24.13 -11.97
N TYR A 187 30.74 -23.53 -13.12
CA TYR A 187 30.18 -23.88 -14.42
C TYR A 187 31.05 -24.97 -15.08
N THR A 188 30.44 -25.81 -15.90
CA THR A 188 31.15 -26.88 -16.63
C THR A 188 31.58 -26.43 -18.03
N PRO A 189 32.61 -27.04 -18.63
CA PRO A 189 32.96 -26.80 -20.03
C PRO A 189 31.77 -27.02 -20.98
N GLU A 190 30.97 -28.06 -20.73
CA GLU A 190 29.82 -28.46 -21.55
C GLU A 190 28.71 -27.39 -21.50
N GLN A 191 28.42 -26.84 -20.31
CA GLN A 191 27.44 -25.75 -20.12
C GLN A 191 27.91 -24.44 -20.79
N LEU A 192 29.21 -24.14 -20.76
CA LEU A 192 29.79 -22.95 -21.40
C LEU A 192 29.88 -23.09 -22.94
N ASP A 193 30.29 -24.25 -23.46
CA ASP A 193 30.32 -24.51 -24.91
C ASP A 193 28.89 -24.44 -25.50
N SER A 194 27.91 -25.02 -24.80
CA SER A 194 26.49 -24.98 -25.20
C SER A 194 25.94 -23.56 -25.21
N LEU A 195 26.31 -22.73 -24.21
CA LEU A 195 25.98 -21.31 -24.17
C LEU A 195 26.60 -20.55 -25.36
N ILE A 196 27.85 -20.84 -25.72
CA ILE A 196 28.51 -20.20 -26.87
C ILE A 196 27.76 -20.52 -28.17
N ILE A 197 27.36 -21.78 -28.38
CA ILE A 197 26.58 -22.19 -29.56
C ILE A 197 25.21 -21.49 -29.59
N LEU A 198 24.49 -21.45 -28.46
CA LEU A 198 23.20 -20.77 -28.35
C LEU A 198 23.30 -19.25 -28.59
N LEU A 199 24.34 -18.60 -28.07
CA LEU A 199 24.60 -17.18 -28.32
C LEU A 199 24.95 -16.91 -29.79
N ARG A 200 25.74 -17.77 -30.45
CA ARG A 200 26.05 -17.65 -31.89
C ARG A 200 24.80 -17.88 -32.75
N TYR A 201 23.92 -18.81 -32.38
CA TYR A 201 22.61 -19.04 -32.99
C TYR A 201 21.69 -17.83 -32.87
N LEU A 202 21.43 -17.35 -31.65
CA LEU A 202 20.48 -16.25 -31.40
C LEU A 202 20.97 -14.91 -31.97
N THR A 203 22.28 -14.64 -31.93
CA THR A 203 22.84 -13.43 -32.58
C THR A 203 22.66 -13.44 -34.09
N ALA A 204 22.78 -14.60 -34.74
CA ALA A 204 22.51 -14.73 -36.17
C ALA A 204 21.00 -14.66 -36.48
N LYS A 205 20.15 -15.37 -35.72
CA LYS A 205 18.69 -15.43 -35.92
C LYS A 205 18.00 -14.07 -35.79
N TYR A 206 18.40 -13.25 -34.81
CA TYR A 206 17.76 -11.96 -34.51
C TYR A 206 18.59 -10.74 -34.95
N ASN A 207 19.70 -10.94 -35.68
CA ASN A 207 20.63 -9.87 -36.07
C ASN A 207 21.13 -9.03 -34.87
N ILE A 208 21.32 -9.67 -33.72
CA ILE A 208 21.83 -9.05 -32.49
C ILE A 208 23.36 -9.03 -32.55
N PRO A 209 24.05 -7.89 -32.33
CA PRO A 209 25.50 -7.84 -32.37
C PRO A 209 26.16 -8.80 -31.37
N ARG A 210 27.25 -9.45 -31.78
CA ARG A 210 28.11 -10.29 -30.91
C ARG A 210 28.98 -9.48 -29.94
N GLN A 211 28.54 -8.28 -29.59
CA GLN A 211 29.18 -7.40 -28.63
C GLN A 211 28.66 -7.71 -27.22
N PHE A 212 29.53 -7.53 -26.23
CA PHE A 212 29.18 -7.61 -24.81
C PHE A 212 29.39 -6.23 -24.19
N LEU A 213 28.65 -5.90 -23.13
CA LEU A 213 28.89 -4.65 -22.39
C LEU A 213 30.38 -4.52 -21.99
N PRO A 214 30.98 -3.32 -22.08
CA PRO A 214 32.38 -3.09 -21.70
C PRO A 214 32.72 -3.56 -20.28
N PRO A 215 33.95 -4.02 -20.00
CA PRO A 215 34.31 -4.63 -18.71
C PRO A 215 33.97 -3.78 -17.48
N GLU A 216 34.12 -2.47 -17.57
CA GLU A 216 33.85 -1.49 -16.51
C GLU A 216 32.35 -1.24 -16.27
N LYS A 217 31.50 -1.55 -17.25
CA LYS A 217 30.03 -1.50 -17.13
C LYS A 217 29.38 -2.87 -16.88
N ARG A 218 30.16 -3.95 -16.99
CA ARG A 218 29.65 -5.34 -17.00
C ARG A 218 29.07 -5.79 -15.67
N TYR A 219 29.62 -5.30 -14.55
CA TYR A 219 29.22 -5.69 -13.19
C TYR A 219 28.39 -4.62 -12.45
N THR A 220 27.99 -3.56 -13.16
CA THR A 220 27.23 -2.43 -12.62
C THR A 220 25.88 -2.30 -13.31
N THR A 221 24.91 -1.78 -12.57
CA THR A 221 23.59 -1.42 -13.07
C THR A 221 23.68 -0.02 -13.68
N ASN A 222 23.28 0.15 -14.94
CA ASN A 222 23.51 1.39 -15.69
C ASN A 222 22.43 1.59 -16.76
N SER A 223 22.10 2.85 -17.08
CA SER A 223 21.10 3.21 -18.09
C SER A 223 21.53 2.89 -19.53
N ASP A 224 22.83 2.75 -19.80
CA ASP A 224 23.34 2.41 -21.13
C ASP A 224 22.79 1.07 -21.66
N VAL A 225 22.44 0.14 -20.76
CA VAL A 225 21.90 -1.19 -21.09
C VAL A 225 20.64 -1.12 -21.97
N VAL A 226 19.82 -0.07 -21.81
CA VAL A 226 18.55 0.14 -22.54
C VAL A 226 18.80 0.39 -24.03
N ASN A 227 19.88 1.08 -24.35
CA ASN A 227 20.26 1.47 -25.72
C ASN A 227 21.32 0.54 -26.33
N PHE A 228 22.02 -0.26 -25.51
CA PHE A 228 23.00 -1.24 -25.98
C PHE A 228 22.34 -2.36 -26.80
N LYS A 229 23.00 -2.82 -27.88
CA LYS A 229 22.54 -3.96 -28.69
C LYS A 229 23.61 -5.05 -28.66
N GLY A 230 23.27 -6.20 -28.08
CA GLY A 230 24.21 -7.29 -27.83
C GLY A 230 23.91 -8.10 -26.57
N ILE A 231 24.94 -8.65 -25.96
CA ILE A 231 24.84 -9.62 -24.86
C ILE A 231 25.17 -8.95 -23.51
N VAL A 232 24.28 -9.12 -22.53
CA VAL A 232 24.33 -8.46 -21.21
C VAL A 232 23.98 -9.46 -20.08
N SER A 233 24.04 -9.01 -18.82
CA SER A 233 23.68 -9.80 -17.64
C SER A 233 22.52 -9.17 -16.87
N HIS A 234 21.83 -9.94 -16.01
CA HIS A 234 20.76 -9.40 -15.17
C HIS A 234 21.23 -8.27 -14.24
N ILE A 235 22.48 -8.34 -13.76
CA ILE A 235 23.13 -7.28 -12.95
C ILE A 235 23.03 -5.90 -13.62
N ASN A 236 23.05 -5.82 -14.96
CA ASN A 236 23.02 -4.54 -15.67
C ASN A 236 21.66 -3.82 -15.54
N TYR A 237 20.60 -4.54 -15.20
CA TYR A 237 19.25 -4.01 -14.96
C TYR A 237 18.88 -3.86 -13.47
N ARG A 238 19.58 -4.55 -12.54
CA ARG A 238 19.20 -4.67 -11.11
C ARG A 238 20.33 -4.35 -10.13
N SER A 239 20.20 -3.24 -9.41
CA SER A 239 21.20 -2.69 -8.48
C SER A 239 21.31 -3.45 -7.15
N SER A 240 20.20 -3.97 -6.62
CA SER A 240 20.14 -4.74 -5.38
C SER A 240 19.76 -6.22 -5.62
N GLY A 241 20.13 -7.08 -4.67
CA GLY A 241 19.80 -8.51 -4.61
C GLY A 241 20.32 -9.42 -5.74
N LYS A 242 20.87 -8.90 -6.83
CA LYS A 242 21.24 -9.73 -8.00
C LYS A 242 22.72 -10.09 -8.03
N TRP A 243 23.07 -11.37 -7.94
CA TRP A 243 24.46 -11.89 -7.94
C TRP A 243 24.83 -12.58 -9.28
N ASP A 244 23.92 -12.54 -10.24
CA ASP A 244 23.85 -13.41 -11.41
C ASP A 244 24.74 -12.96 -12.57
N ILE A 245 25.66 -13.86 -12.94
CA ILE A 245 26.69 -13.68 -13.97
C ILE A 245 27.67 -12.53 -13.62
N GLY A 246 28.04 -12.43 -12.34
CA GLY A 246 29.07 -11.51 -11.84
C GLY A 246 30.53 -11.90 -12.21
N PRO A 247 31.53 -11.36 -11.50
CA PRO A 247 32.96 -11.56 -11.79
C PRO A 247 33.48 -13.01 -11.66
N ALA A 248 32.72 -13.92 -11.06
CA ALA A 248 33.09 -15.34 -10.91
C ALA A 248 32.78 -16.20 -12.15
N PHE A 249 32.10 -15.64 -13.16
CA PHE A 249 31.78 -16.29 -14.42
C PHE A 249 32.95 -16.22 -15.42
N ASP A 250 33.17 -17.26 -16.24
CA ASP A 250 34.24 -17.26 -17.26
C ASP A 250 33.82 -16.46 -18.51
N TRP A 251 33.73 -15.15 -18.32
CA TRP A 251 33.58 -14.16 -19.37
C TRP A 251 34.66 -14.28 -20.44
N LYS A 252 35.87 -14.75 -20.12
CA LYS A 252 36.97 -14.85 -21.10
C LYS A 252 36.67 -15.95 -22.11
N THR A 253 36.30 -17.16 -21.67
CA THR A 253 35.94 -18.26 -22.58
C THR A 253 34.71 -17.91 -23.40
N VAL A 254 33.63 -17.38 -22.79
CA VAL A 254 32.38 -17.10 -23.50
C VAL A 254 32.51 -15.95 -24.51
N ILE A 255 33.13 -14.82 -24.12
CA ILE A 255 33.35 -13.70 -25.05
C ILE A 255 34.24 -14.15 -26.23
N THR A 256 35.33 -14.86 -25.94
CA THR A 256 36.21 -15.40 -26.99
C THR A 256 35.44 -16.33 -27.93
N GLY A 257 34.72 -17.32 -27.38
CA GLY A 257 33.98 -18.31 -28.16
C GLY A 257 32.87 -17.72 -29.02
N VAL A 258 32.20 -16.66 -28.56
CA VAL A 258 31.17 -15.95 -29.35
C VAL A 258 31.79 -15.01 -30.39
N GLN A 259 32.95 -14.42 -30.14
CA GLN A 259 33.55 -13.40 -31.02
C GLN A 259 34.58 -13.94 -32.05
N VAL A 260 35.11 -15.16 -31.91
CA VAL A 260 35.97 -15.75 -32.96
C VAL A 260 35.20 -15.93 -34.27
N PRO A 261 35.84 -15.78 -35.45
CA PRO A 261 35.18 -16.01 -36.74
C PRO A 261 34.58 -17.41 -36.85
N THR A 262 35.36 -18.43 -36.48
CA THR A 262 34.94 -19.84 -36.45
C THR A 262 35.15 -20.38 -35.04
N TYR A 263 34.09 -20.94 -34.44
CA TYR A 263 34.18 -21.61 -33.15
C TYR A 263 34.13 -23.12 -33.33
N LEU A 264 34.89 -23.85 -32.51
CA LEU A 264 34.88 -25.30 -32.41
C LEU A 264 34.57 -25.66 -30.95
N ALA A 265 33.53 -26.45 -30.73
CA ALA A 265 33.20 -26.97 -29.41
C ALA A 265 34.34 -27.87 -28.90
N ARG A 266 34.65 -27.74 -27.61
CA ARG A 266 35.69 -28.53 -26.92
C ARG A 266 35.10 -29.84 -26.39
N SER A 267 33.85 -29.78 -25.92
CA SER A 267 33.04 -30.96 -25.59
C SER A 267 32.29 -31.47 -26.84
N VAL A 268 32.41 -32.77 -27.12
CA VAL A 268 31.56 -33.43 -28.13
C VAL A 268 30.22 -33.77 -27.49
N GLN A 269 29.17 -33.01 -27.84
CA GLN A 269 27.81 -33.36 -27.45
C GLN A 269 27.29 -34.60 -28.17
N GLU A 270 27.66 -35.77 -27.65
CA GLU A 270 26.76 -36.93 -27.60
C GLU A 270 25.67 -36.64 -26.56
N THR A 271 24.67 -35.83 -26.96
CA THR A 271 23.46 -35.61 -26.16
C THR A 271 22.82 -36.96 -25.86
N SER A 272 22.73 -37.31 -24.57
CA SER A 272 22.22 -38.58 -24.04
C SER A 272 20.69 -38.69 -24.11
N VAL A 273 20.12 -38.36 -25.28
CA VAL A 273 18.70 -38.55 -25.60
C VAL A 273 18.39 -40.04 -25.43
N ALA A 274 17.52 -40.35 -24.48
CA ALA A 274 17.23 -41.73 -24.12
C ALA A 274 16.71 -42.52 -25.33
N ARG A 275 17.23 -43.74 -25.52
CA ARG A 275 16.83 -44.64 -26.62
C ARG A 275 15.31 -44.86 -26.61
N GLY A 276 14.59 -44.21 -27.51
CA GLY A 276 13.13 -44.32 -27.65
C GLY A 276 12.37 -42.99 -27.85
N MET A 277 13.01 -41.82 -27.71
CA MET A 277 12.33 -40.52 -27.80
C MET A 277 12.13 -39.98 -29.24
N GLY A 278 11.06 -40.44 -29.89
CA GLY A 278 10.32 -39.68 -30.92
C GLY A 278 11.05 -39.26 -32.21
N THR A 279 10.40 -38.37 -32.96
CA THR A 279 10.98 -37.67 -34.13
C THR A 279 11.80 -36.48 -33.64
N ILE A 280 13.01 -36.30 -34.19
CA ILE A 280 13.85 -35.13 -33.93
C ILE A 280 13.30 -33.93 -34.71
N LEU A 281 13.14 -32.79 -34.05
CA LEU A 281 12.75 -31.53 -34.67
C LEU A 281 13.97 -30.87 -35.33
N THR A 282 13.84 -30.42 -36.58
CA THR A 282 14.93 -29.97 -37.46
C THR A 282 14.80 -28.53 -37.94
N SER A 283 13.62 -27.92 -37.77
CA SER A 283 13.37 -26.50 -38.04
C SER A 283 12.70 -25.78 -36.85
N GLU A 284 12.68 -24.45 -36.88
CA GLU A 284 11.97 -23.65 -35.88
C GLU A 284 10.45 -23.77 -36.03
N GLU A 285 9.94 -23.87 -37.27
CA GLU A 285 8.54 -24.09 -37.58
C GLU A 285 8.05 -25.44 -36.99
N GLU A 286 8.90 -26.48 -37.02
CA GLU A 286 8.62 -27.77 -36.37
C GLU A 286 8.60 -27.67 -34.83
N ILE A 287 9.35 -26.73 -34.23
CA ILE A 287 9.32 -26.44 -32.78
C ILE A 287 8.08 -25.60 -32.41
N GLU A 288 7.77 -24.57 -33.18
CA GLU A 288 6.60 -23.71 -32.98
C GLU A 288 5.29 -24.51 -33.11
N ALA A 289 5.21 -25.43 -34.08
CA ALA A 289 4.09 -26.36 -34.23
C ALA A 289 3.91 -27.37 -33.06
N GLN A 290 4.81 -27.38 -32.07
CA GLN A 290 4.59 -28.13 -30.82
C GLN A 290 3.74 -27.36 -29.80
N PHE A 291 3.59 -26.04 -29.93
CA PHE A 291 2.78 -25.18 -29.06
C PHE A 291 1.34 -25.05 -29.60
N PRO A 292 0.41 -24.43 -28.85
CA PRO A 292 -0.87 -24.03 -29.44
C PRO A 292 -0.63 -23.17 -30.69
N ALA A 293 -1.55 -23.22 -31.65
CA ALA A 293 -1.52 -22.27 -32.75
C ALA A 293 -1.73 -20.87 -32.17
N SER A 294 -0.74 -19.99 -32.32
CA SER A 294 -0.81 -18.60 -31.85
C SER A 294 -2.08 -17.95 -32.37
N ARG A 295 -2.94 -17.48 -31.45
CA ARG A 295 -4.16 -16.73 -31.81
C ARG A 295 -3.77 -15.58 -32.74
N GLU A 296 -4.43 -15.45 -33.89
CA GLU A 296 -4.33 -14.22 -34.67
C GLU A 296 -4.82 -13.07 -33.77
N ILE A 297 -4.01 -12.01 -33.66
CA ILE A 297 -4.20 -10.95 -32.67
C ILE A 297 -5.48 -10.16 -33.01
N THR A 298 -6.58 -10.58 -32.41
CA THR A 298 -7.96 -10.13 -32.69
C THR A 298 -8.70 -9.66 -31.43
N ALA A 299 -8.06 -9.75 -30.26
CA ALA A 299 -8.44 -9.07 -29.03
C ALA A 299 -7.16 -8.70 -28.25
N PRO A 300 -7.14 -7.57 -27.52
CA PRO A 300 -6.07 -7.26 -26.59
C PRO A 300 -6.25 -8.09 -25.31
N GLU A 301 -5.53 -9.21 -25.20
CA GLU A 301 -5.26 -9.83 -23.91
C GLU A 301 -4.28 -8.94 -23.12
N GLU A 302 -4.40 -8.90 -21.78
CA GLU A 302 -3.52 -8.09 -20.92
C GLU A 302 -2.07 -8.61 -20.98
N GLU A 303 -1.25 -8.00 -21.85
CA GLU A 303 0.20 -8.11 -21.75
C GLU A 303 0.64 -7.52 -20.40
N ALA A 304 1.24 -8.35 -19.53
CA ALA A 304 1.59 -7.95 -18.17
C ALA A 304 2.31 -6.60 -18.10
N THR A 305 1.77 -5.70 -17.28
CA THR A 305 2.60 -4.76 -16.52
C THR A 305 3.49 -5.54 -15.54
N ASP A 306 4.51 -4.86 -15.04
CA ASP A 306 5.61 -5.33 -14.18
C ASP A 306 5.51 -6.70 -13.47
N ASN A 307 6.61 -7.47 -13.57
CA ASN A 307 6.73 -8.84 -13.07
C ASN A 307 6.69 -9.01 -11.54
N GLU A 308 5.52 -8.85 -10.91
CA GLU A 308 5.30 -9.21 -9.50
C GLU A 308 5.49 -10.73 -9.25
N GLY A 309 5.49 -11.56 -10.31
CA GLY A 309 5.70 -13.00 -10.23
C GLY A 309 7.13 -13.49 -9.95
N TYR A 310 8.17 -12.65 -9.98
CA TYR A 310 9.56 -13.12 -9.78
C TYR A 310 10.47 -12.08 -9.12
N ASN A 311 10.53 -12.18 -7.79
CA ASN A 311 11.64 -11.69 -7.02
C ASN A 311 12.47 -12.88 -6.49
N PRO A 312 13.63 -13.19 -7.07
CA PRO A 312 14.59 -14.13 -6.48
C PRO A 312 15.14 -13.68 -5.11
N ASN A 313 14.83 -12.44 -4.71
CA ASN A 313 15.41 -11.74 -3.57
C ASN A 313 14.30 -11.24 -2.62
N ASP A 314 13.35 -12.12 -2.31
CA ASP A 314 12.25 -11.88 -1.34
C ASP A 314 12.75 -11.87 0.12
N TYR A 315 13.87 -11.19 0.35
CA TYR A 315 14.61 -11.14 1.62
C TYR A 315 15.24 -9.77 1.97
N ASP A 316 15.39 -8.84 1.02
CA ASP A 316 15.95 -7.51 1.29
C ASP A 316 15.03 -6.36 0.81
N GLU A 317 14.42 -5.71 1.80
CA GLU A 317 13.91 -4.32 1.86
C GLU A 317 12.92 -3.78 0.79
N LYS A 318 11.68 -3.54 1.24
CA LYS A 318 10.89 -2.33 0.93
C LYS A 318 9.98 -1.96 2.11
N PRO A 319 9.60 -0.69 2.31
CA PRO A 319 10.22 0.54 1.78
C PRO A 319 10.63 1.54 2.87
N VAL A 320 11.73 2.26 2.64
CA VAL A 320 11.78 3.69 2.97
C VAL A 320 11.51 4.42 1.65
N LEU A 321 10.58 5.38 1.68
CA LEU A 321 10.37 6.30 0.57
C LEU A 321 11.35 7.46 0.75
N ASP A 322 12.14 7.75 -0.28
CA ASP A 322 12.78 9.05 -0.42
C ASP A 322 12.76 9.42 -1.91
N ASP A 323 12.41 10.67 -2.21
CA ASP A 323 11.81 11.07 -3.49
C ASP A 323 12.71 12.01 -4.29
N ASP A 324 13.61 11.43 -5.10
CA ASP A 324 14.06 12.11 -6.34
C ASP A 324 14.66 11.15 -7.39
N ARG A 325 13.89 10.89 -8.46
CA ARG A 325 14.39 10.81 -9.85
C ARG A 325 13.27 10.66 -10.89
N THR A 326 12.74 11.80 -11.32
CA THR A 326 12.09 12.01 -12.64
C THR A 326 11.25 10.83 -13.17
N ALA A 327 10.05 10.65 -12.61
CA ALA A 327 9.02 9.84 -13.26
C ALA A 327 8.65 10.45 -14.63
N SER A 328 8.26 9.61 -15.59
CA SER A 328 7.37 10.09 -16.66
C SER A 328 6.05 10.49 -16.00
N LYS A 329 5.60 11.73 -16.21
CA LYS A 329 4.29 12.20 -15.76
C LYS A 329 3.21 11.21 -16.20
N LYS A 330 2.30 10.82 -15.29
CA LYS A 330 1.08 10.05 -15.64
C LYS A 330 0.31 10.84 -16.70
N LYS A 331 -0.26 10.19 -17.72
CA LYS A 331 -1.00 10.93 -18.75
C LYS A 331 -2.47 11.11 -18.39
N VAL A 332 -3.04 12.18 -18.92
CA VAL A 332 -4.49 12.39 -18.99
C VAL A 332 -4.86 12.53 -20.46
N TYR A 333 -5.59 11.56 -21.02
CA TYR A 333 -6.19 11.65 -22.35
C TYR A 333 -7.53 12.37 -22.22
N ALA A 334 -7.59 13.63 -22.67
CA ALA A 334 -8.72 14.53 -22.46
C ALA A 334 -9.40 14.89 -23.78
N LEU A 335 -10.64 14.42 -23.98
CA LEU A 335 -11.51 14.84 -25.08
C LEU A 335 -12.43 15.94 -24.57
N LEU A 336 -12.19 17.18 -25.00
CA LEU A 336 -12.95 18.36 -24.58
C LEU A 336 -13.90 18.79 -25.71
N VAL A 337 -15.20 18.79 -25.44
CA VAL A 337 -16.24 19.11 -26.43
C VAL A 337 -16.97 20.37 -26.02
N GLY A 338 -17.04 21.37 -26.92
CA GLY A 338 -17.64 22.68 -26.64
C GLY A 338 -18.42 23.22 -27.82
N ILE A 339 -19.72 23.51 -27.64
CA ILE A 339 -20.59 23.90 -28.76
C ILE A 339 -21.40 25.15 -28.41
N ASN A 340 -21.05 26.25 -29.07
CA ASN A 340 -21.75 27.53 -29.05
C ASN A 340 -22.62 27.73 -30.32
N ASN A 341 -22.11 27.34 -31.49
CA ASN A 341 -22.59 27.77 -32.81
C ASN A 341 -23.42 26.71 -33.56
N TYR A 342 -24.49 26.22 -32.95
CA TYR A 342 -25.46 25.33 -33.61
C TYR A 342 -26.12 25.98 -34.83
N ALA A 343 -26.55 25.16 -35.80
CA ALA A 343 -27.18 25.63 -37.04
C ALA A 343 -28.69 25.86 -36.89
N ARG A 344 -29.40 25.06 -36.07
CA ARG A 344 -30.87 25.13 -35.89
C ARG A 344 -31.36 25.39 -34.47
N VAL A 345 -30.62 24.94 -33.45
CA VAL A 345 -30.98 25.19 -32.04
C VAL A 345 -30.40 26.53 -31.53
N ARG A 346 -30.80 26.95 -30.32
CA ARG A 346 -30.31 28.19 -29.67
C ARG A 346 -28.78 28.17 -29.58
N LYS A 347 -28.13 29.28 -29.93
CA LYS A 347 -26.68 29.45 -29.75
C LYS A 347 -26.34 29.78 -28.29
N LEU A 348 -25.18 29.31 -27.84
CA LEU A 348 -24.60 29.61 -26.52
C LEU A 348 -23.38 30.54 -26.67
N GLY A 349 -22.90 31.13 -25.56
CA GLY A 349 -21.80 32.09 -25.57
C GLY A 349 -20.51 31.58 -24.94
N GLY A 350 -20.58 30.64 -23.99
CA GLY A 350 -19.49 30.30 -23.07
C GLY A 350 -18.91 28.89 -23.17
N CYS A 351 -19.49 27.98 -23.96
CA CYS A 351 -19.04 26.59 -23.98
C CYS A 351 -17.58 26.43 -24.46
N LEU A 352 -17.15 27.29 -25.39
CA LEU A 352 -15.76 27.37 -25.84
C LEU A 352 -14.83 28.01 -24.79
N ASN A 353 -15.33 28.92 -23.95
CA ASN A 353 -14.56 29.48 -22.84
C ASN A 353 -14.31 28.41 -21.76
N ASP A 354 -15.32 27.59 -21.48
CA ASP A 354 -15.22 26.50 -20.51
C ASP A 354 -14.21 25.45 -20.96
N VAL A 355 -14.25 25.03 -22.24
CA VAL A 355 -13.22 24.14 -22.84
C VAL A 355 -11.83 24.75 -22.70
N ALA A 356 -11.64 26.03 -23.05
CA ALA A 356 -10.35 26.71 -22.91
C ALA A 356 -9.88 26.86 -21.45
N ALA A 357 -10.80 26.92 -20.49
CA ALA A 357 -10.49 26.94 -19.06
C ALA A 357 -10.07 25.54 -18.55
N VAL A 358 -10.77 24.48 -18.95
CA VAL A 358 -10.42 23.09 -18.62
C VAL A 358 -9.08 22.71 -19.23
N ARG A 359 -8.84 23.02 -20.52
CA ARG A 359 -7.53 22.88 -21.18
C ARG A 359 -6.43 23.53 -20.34
N ARG A 360 -6.57 24.82 -20.00
CA ARG A 360 -5.57 25.58 -19.25
C ARG A 360 -5.28 24.95 -17.89
N TYR A 361 -6.31 24.49 -17.18
CA TYR A 361 -6.14 23.79 -15.91
C TYR A 361 -5.32 22.50 -16.07
N LEU A 362 -5.64 21.67 -17.07
CA LEU A 362 -4.89 20.44 -17.34
C LEU A 362 -3.41 20.73 -17.68
N GLU A 363 -3.17 21.69 -18.57
CA GLU A 363 -1.84 22.11 -19.04
C GLU A 363 -0.99 22.78 -17.93
N SER A 364 -1.60 23.60 -17.06
CA SER A 364 -0.88 24.53 -16.17
C SER A 364 -0.99 24.25 -14.67
N ASN A 365 -2.00 23.50 -14.23
CA ASN A 365 -2.36 23.33 -12.82
C ASN A 365 -2.37 21.85 -12.38
N THR A 366 -1.77 20.94 -13.16
CA THR A 366 -1.65 19.53 -12.80
C THR A 366 -0.25 18.94 -13.01
N ASP A 367 0.05 17.88 -12.25
CA ASP A 367 1.30 17.11 -12.39
C ASP A 367 1.26 16.13 -13.58
N PHE A 368 0.14 16.04 -14.31
CA PHE A 368 -0.06 15.08 -15.40
C PHE A 368 0.57 15.54 -16.72
N ASP A 369 0.71 14.60 -17.67
CA ASP A 369 0.99 14.89 -19.08
C ASP A 369 -0.35 14.92 -19.84
N ALA A 370 -0.85 16.12 -20.13
CA ALA A 370 -2.18 16.28 -20.70
C ALA A 370 -2.13 16.14 -22.23
N ILE A 371 -2.71 15.04 -22.74
CA ILE A 371 -2.89 14.80 -24.17
C ILE A 371 -4.34 15.19 -24.48
N ILE A 372 -4.53 16.29 -25.22
CA ILE A 372 -5.83 16.95 -25.36
C ILE A 372 -6.28 16.94 -26.82
N GLU A 373 -7.50 16.46 -27.07
CA GLU A 373 -8.22 16.62 -28.34
C GLU A 373 -9.46 17.49 -28.09
N GLU A 374 -9.70 18.48 -28.95
CA GLU A 374 -10.84 19.39 -28.84
C GLU A 374 -11.76 19.25 -30.03
N LEU A 375 -13.06 19.03 -29.77
CA LEU A 375 -14.11 19.09 -30.78
C LEU A 375 -14.98 20.33 -30.48
N THR A 376 -14.86 21.35 -31.33
CA THR A 376 -15.58 22.62 -31.13
C THR A 376 -16.50 22.95 -32.28
N ASP A 377 -17.66 23.53 -31.96
CA ASP A 377 -18.69 23.92 -32.91
C ASP A 377 -18.93 22.89 -34.02
N ALA A 378 -18.46 23.14 -35.25
CA ALA A 378 -18.75 22.29 -36.41
C ALA A 378 -18.11 20.89 -36.37
N ASP A 379 -17.01 20.72 -35.64
CA ASP A 379 -16.29 19.46 -35.53
C ASP A 379 -16.94 18.50 -34.52
N ALA A 380 -17.71 19.05 -33.57
CA ALA A 380 -18.40 18.35 -32.49
C ALA A 380 -19.68 17.61 -32.93
N THR A 381 -19.63 16.93 -34.08
CA THR A 381 -20.71 16.07 -34.59
C THR A 381 -20.90 14.82 -33.73
N ARG A 382 -22.08 14.19 -33.78
CA ARG A 382 -22.34 12.91 -33.08
C ARG A 382 -21.35 11.81 -33.48
N GLN A 383 -20.94 11.79 -34.75
CA GLN A 383 -19.92 10.88 -35.25
C GLN A 383 -18.53 11.24 -34.69
N GLY A 384 -18.13 12.52 -34.74
CA GLY A 384 -16.85 13.00 -34.19
C GLY A 384 -16.69 12.68 -32.71
N VAL A 385 -17.73 12.85 -31.89
CA VAL A 385 -17.70 12.47 -30.46
C VAL A 385 -17.52 10.95 -30.30
N ALA A 386 -18.25 10.13 -31.07
CA ALA A 386 -18.12 8.67 -31.01
C ALA A 386 -16.74 8.16 -31.49
N GLU A 387 -16.16 8.82 -32.51
CA GLU A 387 -14.80 8.58 -32.98
C GLU A 387 -13.76 9.03 -31.95
N GLY A 388 -13.98 10.15 -31.26
CA GLY A 388 -13.15 10.59 -30.13
C GLY A 388 -13.07 9.54 -29.01
N PHE A 389 -14.18 8.87 -28.66
CA PHE A 389 -14.16 7.71 -27.74
C PHE A 389 -13.36 6.53 -28.33
N ARG A 390 -13.68 6.12 -29.56
CA ARG A 390 -13.20 4.87 -30.18
C ARG A 390 -11.76 4.92 -30.73
N ASN A 391 -11.28 6.11 -31.06
CA ASN A 391 -9.99 6.35 -31.72
C ASN A 391 -9.01 7.16 -30.87
N PHE A 392 -9.47 8.13 -30.07
CA PHE A 392 -8.62 9.01 -29.27
C PHE A 392 -8.54 8.60 -27.78
N LEU A 393 -9.65 8.64 -27.04
CA LEU A 393 -9.67 8.33 -25.60
C LEU A 393 -9.19 6.91 -25.30
N SER A 394 -9.45 5.97 -26.21
CA SER A 394 -9.01 4.59 -26.09
C SER A 394 -7.57 4.32 -26.56
N GLN A 395 -6.73 5.37 -26.61
CA GLN A 395 -5.27 5.29 -26.63
C GLN A 395 -4.65 5.33 -25.22
N ALA A 396 -5.45 5.53 -24.16
CA ALA A 396 -5.01 5.46 -22.78
C ALA A 396 -4.80 4.00 -22.32
N ASP A 397 -3.71 3.75 -21.60
CA ASP A 397 -3.45 2.47 -20.93
C ASP A 397 -4.05 2.47 -19.49
N GLN A 398 -4.08 1.30 -18.84
CA GLN A 398 -4.69 1.09 -17.50
C GLN A 398 -4.19 2.03 -16.39
N ASP A 399 -2.94 2.51 -16.49
CA ASP A 399 -2.28 3.36 -15.49
C ASP A 399 -2.52 4.86 -15.68
N ASP A 400 -3.04 5.24 -16.86
CA ASP A 400 -3.39 6.60 -17.24
C ASP A 400 -4.80 6.98 -16.74
N THR A 401 -5.23 8.19 -17.07
CA THR A 401 -6.58 8.68 -16.81
C THR A 401 -7.23 9.16 -18.11
N VAL A 402 -8.51 8.85 -18.28
CA VAL A 402 -9.33 9.38 -19.36
C VAL A 402 -10.24 10.47 -18.79
N LEU A 403 -10.32 11.61 -19.49
CA LEU A 403 -11.29 12.65 -19.24
C LEU A 403 -12.14 12.88 -20.50
N PHE A 404 -13.44 12.67 -20.40
CA PHE A 404 -14.41 13.25 -21.33
C PHE A 404 -15.04 14.48 -20.70
N TYR A 405 -14.97 15.62 -21.36
CA TYR A 405 -15.60 16.87 -20.93
C TYR A 405 -16.56 17.37 -22.01
N TYR A 406 -17.79 17.70 -21.64
CA TYR A 406 -18.79 18.26 -22.55
C TYR A 406 -19.39 19.54 -21.97
N SER A 407 -19.41 20.60 -22.78
CA SER A 407 -20.13 21.85 -22.52
C SER A 407 -21.00 22.20 -23.73
N GLY A 408 -22.31 22.31 -23.51
CA GLY A 408 -23.27 22.51 -24.59
C GLY A 408 -24.71 22.32 -24.13
N HIS A 409 -25.63 22.12 -25.06
CA HIS A 409 -27.03 21.85 -24.74
C HIS A 409 -27.26 20.39 -24.38
N GLY A 410 -28.08 20.16 -23.36
CA GLY A 410 -28.75 18.88 -23.16
C GLY A 410 -30.26 18.98 -23.39
N THR A 411 -30.89 17.83 -23.58
CA THR A 411 -32.31 17.67 -23.94
C THR A 411 -32.75 16.21 -23.72
N GLN A 412 -34.03 15.92 -23.87
CA GLN A 412 -34.55 14.55 -23.93
C GLN A 412 -35.08 14.22 -25.33
N GLU A 413 -35.09 12.93 -25.67
CA GLU A 413 -36.01 12.36 -26.66
C GLU A 413 -36.98 11.38 -26.00
N THR A 414 -38.17 11.15 -26.57
CA THR A 414 -39.11 10.15 -26.06
C THR A 414 -38.48 8.76 -26.10
N ALA A 415 -38.66 7.96 -25.05
CA ALA A 415 -38.15 6.59 -24.97
C ALA A 415 -38.98 5.58 -25.76
N ASP A 416 -38.38 4.43 -26.04
CA ASP A 416 -39.10 3.18 -26.32
C ASP A 416 -39.33 2.43 -25.01
N ALA A 417 -40.46 1.73 -24.86
CA ALA A 417 -40.82 1.00 -23.64
C ALA A 417 -39.80 -0.10 -23.25
N ILE A 418 -38.88 -0.48 -24.14
CA ILE A 418 -37.75 -1.38 -23.83
C ILE A 418 -36.75 -0.79 -22.81
N TRP A 419 -36.76 0.52 -22.57
CA TRP A 419 -35.78 1.18 -21.69
C TRP A 419 -36.16 1.25 -20.21
N ASP A 420 -37.40 0.89 -19.82
CA ASP A 420 -37.87 0.84 -18.42
C ASP A 420 -37.75 2.21 -17.69
N GLU A 421 -37.90 3.32 -18.43
CA GLU A 421 -37.71 4.70 -17.94
C GLU A 421 -38.92 5.24 -17.17
N THR A 422 -38.68 6.03 -16.12
CA THR A 422 -39.74 6.51 -15.21
C THR A 422 -40.53 7.72 -15.72
N ASP A 423 -40.03 8.42 -16.73
CA ASP A 423 -40.65 9.61 -17.34
C ASP A 423 -40.89 9.47 -18.86
N ASP A 424 -40.81 8.24 -19.38
CA ASP A 424 -40.90 7.91 -20.81
C ASP A 424 -39.87 8.68 -21.69
N ALA A 425 -38.70 9.06 -21.16
CA ALA A 425 -37.69 9.84 -21.86
C ALA A 425 -36.26 9.24 -21.80
N LEU A 426 -35.44 9.56 -22.81
CA LEU A 426 -34.01 9.31 -22.86
C LEU A 426 -33.26 10.65 -22.84
N GLU A 427 -32.35 10.81 -21.89
CA GLU A 427 -31.48 11.98 -21.81
C GLU A 427 -30.45 12.00 -22.94
N CYS A 428 -30.20 13.18 -23.50
CA CYS A 428 -29.35 13.40 -24.66
C CYS A 428 -28.42 14.62 -24.48
N ILE A 429 -27.16 14.49 -24.88
CA ILE A 429 -26.34 15.66 -25.23
C ILE A 429 -26.58 16.04 -26.70
N VAL A 430 -26.55 17.34 -26.98
CA VAL A 430 -26.77 17.87 -28.33
C VAL A 430 -25.42 18.11 -29.00
N CYS A 431 -25.07 17.25 -29.94
CA CYS A 431 -23.93 17.44 -30.82
C CYS A 431 -24.25 18.46 -31.93
N TYR A 432 -23.25 18.85 -32.72
CA TYR A 432 -23.44 19.74 -33.85
C TYR A 432 -24.41 19.14 -34.87
N ASP A 433 -25.40 19.93 -35.26
CA ASP A 433 -26.57 19.48 -36.01
C ASP A 433 -26.39 19.56 -37.54
N GLY A 434 -25.36 20.25 -38.04
CA GLY A 434 -25.03 20.29 -39.47
C GLY A 434 -26.15 20.75 -40.41
N GLY A 435 -27.22 21.34 -39.87
CA GLY A 435 -28.44 21.66 -40.61
C GLY A 435 -29.37 20.48 -40.92
N THR A 436 -29.20 19.29 -40.32
CA THR A 436 -30.05 18.11 -40.57
C THR A 436 -31.48 18.24 -40.02
N THR A 437 -32.42 17.47 -40.57
CA THR A 437 -33.79 17.32 -40.06
C THR A 437 -33.98 16.11 -39.13
N LYS A 438 -33.00 15.21 -39.01
CA LYS A 438 -33.12 13.95 -38.28
C LYS A 438 -32.47 14.02 -36.90
N THR A 439 -33.26 13.87 -35.84
CA THR A 439 -32.83 14.03 -34.42
C THR A 439 -31.68 13.10 -34.04
N SER A 440 -31.81 11.80 -34.34
CA SER A 440 -30.79 10.78 -34.09
C SER A 440 -29.45 10.98 -34.83
N GLN A 441 -29.34 11.96 -35.74
CA GLN A 441 -28.04 12.33 -36.33
C GLN A 441 -27.24 13.32 -35.47
N PHE A 442 -27.87 14.03 -34.53
CA PHE A 442 -27.21 15.03 -33.69
C PHE A 442 -27.48 14.90 -32.18
N LEU A 443 -28.46 14.09 -31.75
CA LEU A 443 -28.66 13.73 -30.36
C LEU A 443 -27.86 12.47 -30.01
N LEU A 444 -26.95 12.55 -29.03
CA LEU A 444 -26.27 11.40 -28.46
C LEU A 444 -26.90 11.07 -27.10
N THR A 445 -27.54 9.91 -27.00
CA THR A 445 -28.27 9.47 -25.79
C THR A 445 -27.33 9.05 -24.67
N ASP A 446 -27.81 9.08 -23.43
CA ASP A 446 -27.18 8.47 -22.27
C ASP A 446 -26.92 6.97 -22.48
N LYS A 447 -27.80 6.26 -23.21
CA LYS A 447 -27.61 4.85 -23.59
C LYS A 447 -26.42 4.65 -24.54
N GLU A 448 -26.19 5.58 -25.45
CA GLU A 448 -25.02 5.56 -26.34
C GLU A 448 -23.74 5.98 -25.63
N LEU A 449 -23.81 6.98 -24.74
CA LEU A 449 -22.70 7.33 -23.85
C LEU A 449 -22.33 6.15 -22.94
N ARG A 450 -23.32 5.47 -22.34
CA ARG A 450 -23.14 4.25 -21.54
C ARG A 450 -22.48 3.13 -22.34
N PHE A 451 -22.86 2.95 -23.62
CA PHE A 451 -22.20 2.02 -24.52
C PHE A 451 -20.73 2.41 -24.77
N LEU A 452 -20.47 3.65 -25.18
CA LEU A 452 -19.11 4.15 -25.46
C LEU A 452 -18.21 4.13 -24.22
N ILE A 453 -18.74 4.43 -23.03
CA ILE A 453 -18.03 4.35 -21.75
C ILE A 453 -17.75 2.88 -21.36
N HIS A 454 -18.64 1.94 -21.70
CA HIS A 454 -18.37 0.52 -21.52
C HIS A 454 -17.32 -0.01 -22.51
N GLU A 455 -17.45 0.30 -23.82
CA GLU A 455 -16.43 -0.02 -24.83
C GLU A 455 -15.04 0.51 -24.42
N LEU A 456 -14.99 1.74 -23.90
CA LEU A 456 -13.78 2.37 -23.37
C LEU A 456 -13.26 1.66 -22.11
N SER A 457 -14.13 1.38 -21.12
CA SER A 457 -13.77 0.76 -19.85
C SER A 457 -13.22 -0.66 -20.00
N GLU A 458 -13.77 -1.47 -20.90
CA GLU A 458 -13.25 -2.81 -21.18
C GLU A 458 -11.92 -2.75 -21.95
N LYS A 459 -11.78 -1.77 -22.86
CA LYS A 459 -10.60 -1.62 -23.74
C LYS A 459 -9.37 -1.04 -23.04
N THR A 460 -9.53 -0.03 -22.18
CA THR A 460 -8.39 0.68 -21.54
C THR A 460 -8.15 0.26 -20.10
N LYS A 461 -9.21 -0.07 -19.36
CA LYS A 461 -9.21 -0.26 -17.89
C LYS A 461 -8.66 0.94 -17.09
N ALA A 462 -8.50 2.09 -17.75
CA ALA A 462 -8.00 3.33 -17.17
C ALA A 462 -8.99 3.94 -16.16
N HIS A 463 -8.54 4.90 -15.36
CA HIS A 463 -9.47 5.70 -14.54
C HIS A 463 -10.26 6.66 -15.43
N ILE A 464 -11.52 6.35 -15.72
CA ILE A 464 -12.38 7.15 -16.59
C ILE A 464 -13.15 8.20 -15.78
N VAL A 465 -13.09 9.45 -16.23
CA VAL A 465 -13.82 10.59 -15.70
C VAL A 465 -14.67 11.19 -16.82
N THR A 466 -15.95 11.42 -16.57
CA THR A 466 -16.86 12.11 -17.50
C THR A 466 -17.45 13.34 -16.82
N ILE A 467 -17.45 14.50 -17.48
CA ILE A 467 -17.87 15.79 -16.90
C ILE A 467 -18.81 16.50 -17.87
N PHE A 468 -20.01 16.83 -17.41
CA PHE A 468 -21.08 17.40 -18.23
C PHE A 468 -21.55 18.75 -17.66
N ASP A 469 -21.29 19.85 -18.39
CA ASP A 469 -21.82 21.19 -18.13
C ASP A 469 -22.97 21.51 -19.11
N CYS A 470 -24.09 20.81 -18.91
CA CYS A 470 -25.33 20.90 -19.68
C CYS A 470 -26.56 20.58 -18.80
N CYS A 471 -27.78 20.81 -19.32
CA CYS A 471 -29.04 20.53 -18.61
C CYS A 471 -29.68 19.21 -19.03
N HIS A 472 -30.36 18.55 -18.10
CA HIS A 472 -31.40 17.56 -18.39
C HIS A 472 -32.77 18.25 -18.45
N SER A 473 -33.83 17.60 -18.97
CA SER A 473 -35.10 18.30 -19.28
C SER A 473 -36.32 18.00 -18.38
N GLY A 474 -36.09 17.67 -17.11
CA GLY A 474 -37.13 17.49 -16.09
C GLY A 474 -38.08 18.68 -15.87
N ASP A 475 -39.21 18.39 -15.21
CA ASP A 475 -40.37 19.29 -15.09
C ASP A 475 -40.11 20.51 -14.19
N ASN A 476 -40.28 21.72 -14.76
CA ASN A 476 -39.89 22.99 -14.13
C ASN A 476 -41.06 23.97 -14.07
N THR A 477 -41.77 23.99 -12.94
CA THR A 477 -42.95 24.85 -12.71
C THR A 477 -42.85 25.72 -11.46
N ARG A 478 -41.64 25.98 -10.92
CA ARG A 478 -41.42 26.87 -9.77
C ARG A 478 -40.23 27.83 -9.97
N ASN A 479 -40.29 28.97 -9.29
CA ASN A 479 -39.25 30.02 -9.12
C ASN A 479 -38.68 30.83 -10.30
N ALA A 480 -38.98 30.55 -11.57
CA ALA A 480 -38.42 31.28 -12.72
C ALA A 480 -38.38 32.83 -12.59
N GLY A 481 -39.40 33.45 -11.99
CA GLY A 481 -39.48 34.91 -11.81
C GLY A 481 -38.54 35.54 -10.76
N ALA A 482 -37.84 34.75 -9.93
CA ALA A 482 -36.88 35.28 -8.94
C ALA A 482 -35.46 35.37 -9.54
N THR A 483 -35.04 34.32 -10.24
CA THR A 483 -33.74 34.22 -10.93
C THR A 483 -33.62 35.23 -12.06
N GLU A 484 -34.76 35.65 -12.64
CA GLU A 484 -34.87 36.58 -13.76
C GLU A 484 -34.54 38.04 -13.41
N ALA A 485 -34.70 38.46 -12.16
CA ALA A 485 -34.43 39.84 -11.73
C ALA A 485 -32.93 40.12 -11.49
N ASN A 486 -32.13 39.09 -11.19
CA ASN A 486 -30.75 39.23 -10.73
C ASN A 486 -29.69 39.06 -11.83
N TYR A 487 -30.01 38.36 -12.92
CA TYR A 487 -29.06 38.03 -13.99
C TYR A 487 -29.67 38.26 -15.39
N PRO A 488 -29.48 39.44 -16.00
CA PRO A 488 -30.06 39.75 -17.32
C PRO A 488 -29.37 39.01 -18.47
N ASP A 489 -28.04 38.80 -18.39
CA ASP A 489 -27.23 38.13 -19.41
C ASP A 489 -27.07 36.61 -19.18
N ARG A 490 -28.12 35.95 -18.67
CA ARG A 490 -28.12 34.49 -18.40
C ARG A 490 -28.56 33.68 -19.62
N ASN A 491 -27.89 32.56 -19.88
CA ASN A 491 -28.35 31.54 -20.82
C ASN A 491 -28.49 30.19 -20.13
N GLU A 492 -29.49 29.41 -20.54
CA GLU A 492 -29.72 28.05 -20.05
C GLU A 492 -29.14 27.05 -21.05
N ARG A 493 -28.55 25.97 -20.56
CA ARG A 493 -27.96 24.90 -21.38
C ARG A 493 -28.96 23.77 -21.71
N ARG A 494 -30.23 24.16 -21.87
CA ARG A 494 -31.38 23.30 -22.23
C ARG A 494 -31.92 23.68 -23.61
N VAL A 495 -32.34 22.68 -24.36
CA VAL A 495 -33.20 22.83 -25.54
C VAL A 495 -34.33 21.79 -25.53
N THR A 496 -35.39 22.07 -26.28
CA THR A 496 -36.57 21.21 -26.47
C THR A 496 -37.00 21.22 -27.94
N ASP A 497 -38.01 20.42 -28.29
CA ASP A 497 -38.65 20.45 -29.61
C ASP A 497 -39.38 21.79 -29.88
N LYS A 498 -39.88 21.99 -31.11
CA LYS A 498 -40.57 23.23 -31.51
C LYS A 498 -41.89 23.50 -30.77
N ALA A 499 -42.46 22.50 -30.09
CA ALA A 499 -43.65 22.63 -29.27
C ALA A 499 -43.34 22.63 -27.75
N GLY A 500 -42.07 22.59 -27.35
CA GLY A 500 -41.61 22.63 -25.95
C GLY A 500 -41.38 21.26 -25.30
N ASN A 501 -41.53 20.16 -26.04
CA ASN A 501 -41.48 18.78 -25.52
C ASN A 501 -40.09 18.14 -25.71
N ALA A 502 -39.94 16.89 -25.28
CA ALA A 502 -38.86 16.02 -25.71
C ALA A 502 -38.89 15.80 -27.25
N PHE A 503 -37.74 15.54 -27.84
CA PHE A 503 -37.62 15.22 -29.26
C PHE A 503 -38.25 13.86 -29.62
N PRO A 504 -38.72 13.64 -30.86
CA PRO A 504 -39.27 12.34 -31.26
C PRO A 504 -38.28 11.18 -31.10
N LYS A 505 -38.78 10.07 -30.51
CA LYS A 505 -38.10 8.78 -30.36
C LYS A 505 -37.40 8.33 -31.65
N ARG A 506 -36.15 7.87 -31.54
CA ARG A 506 -35.43 7.22 -32.66
C ARG A 506 -35.84 5.77 -32.90
N ASP A 507 -35.56 5.26 -34.09
CA ASP A 507 -35.67 3.83 -34.39
C ASP A 507 -34.42 3.04 -33.95
N TRP A 508 -34.54 1.71 -33.78
CA TRP A 508 -33.48 0.89 -33.16
C TRP A 508 -32.19 0.84 -33.98
N ASP A 509 -32.29 0.83 -35.31
CA ASP A 509 -31.15 0.86 -36.24
C ASP A 509 -30.36 2.17 -36.16
N GLU A 510 -30.92 3.22 -35.56
CA GLU A 510 -30.30 4.56 -35.48
C GLU A 510 -29.32 4.71 -34.30
N PHE A 511 -29.34 3.81 -33.32
CA PHE A 511 -28.40 3.81 -32.18
C PHE A 511 -26.97 3.41 -32.58
N LEU A 512 -25.95 4.03 -31.98
CA LEU A 512 -24.51 3.71 -32.23
C LEU A 512 -24.08 2.26 -31.91
N PHE A 513 -24.94 1.48 -31.25
CA PHE A 513 -24.73 0.08 -30.91
C PHE A 513 -25.65 -0.88 -31.69
N SER A 514 -26.47 -0.41 -32.62
CA SER A 514 -27.44 -1.24 -33.36
C SER A 514 -26.78 -2.32 -34.23
N ASP A 515 -25.51 -2.11 -34.59
CA ASP A 515 -24.70 -3.12 -35.27
C ASP A 515 -24.25 -4.26 -34.37
N THR A 516 -23.92 -3.95 -33.11
CA THR A 516 -23.47 -4.92 -32.09
C THR A 516 -24.63 -5.60 -31.38
N ILE A 517 -25.70 -4.85 -31.06
CA ILE A 517 -26.85 -5.29 -30.28
C ILE A 517 -28.11 -5.29 -31.17
N LYS A 518 -28.52 -6.47 -31.64
CA LYS A 518 -29.69 -6.65 -32.52
C LYS A 518 -30.99 -6.65 -31.71
N LYS A 519 -32.03 -5.97 -32.23
CA LYS A 519 -33.32 -5.76 -31.53
C LYS A 519 -33.99 -7.05 -31.04
N ASP A 520 -33.85 -8.15 -31.76
CA ASP A 520 -34.44 -9.43 -31.38
C ASP A 520 -33.73 -10.09 -30.18
N SER A 521 -32.48 -9.72 -29.89
CA SER A 521 -31.67 -10.33 -28.82
C SER A 521 -31.91 -9.69 -27.44
N VAL A 522 -32.65 -8.59 -27.37
CA VAL A 522 -32.95 -7.81 -26.16
C VAL A 522 -34.40 -7.98 -25.66
N ASN A 523 -35.25 -8.63 -26.45
CA ASN A 523 -36.66 -8.83 -26.10
C ASN A 523 -36.81 -9.65 -24.79
N GLY A 524 -37.55 -9.10 -23.83
CA GLY A 524 -37.79 -9.73 -22.52
C GLY A 524 -36.62 -9.65 -21.52
N LYS A 525 -35.55 -8.90 -21.83
CA LYS A 525 -34.44 -8.60 -20.91
C LYS A 525 -34.57 -7.19 -20.33
N LYS A 526 -33.91 -6.92 -19.21
CA LYS A 526 -33.75 -5.55 -18.69
C LYS A 526 -32.59 -4.83 -19.39
N PRO A 527 -32.61 -3.48 -19.47
CA PRO A 527 -31.49 -2.70 -20.04
C PRO A 527 -30.11 -3.07 -19.48
N ALA A 528 -30.02 -3.35 -18.18
CA ALA A 528 -28.76 -3.75 -17.54
C ALA A 528 -28.18 -5.09 -18.05
N ASP A 529 -29.03 -6.00 -18.56
CA ASP A 529 -28.61 -7.34 -19.00
C ASP A 529 -27.96 -7.34 -20.39
N PHE A 530 -28.23 -6.31 -21.21
CA PHE A 530 -27.72 -6.18 -22.58
C PHE A 530 -26.92 -4.90 -22.83
N LEU A 531 -27.03 -3.91 -21.94
CA LEU A 531 -26.25 -2.68 -21.94
C LEU A 531 -25.56 -2.51 -20.57
N PRO A 532 -24.49 -3.29 -20.30
CA PRO A 532 -23.68 -3.15 -19.09
C PRO A 532 -23.04 -1.76 -18.98
N GLN A 533 -22.47 -1.45 -17.81
CA GLN A 533 -21.93 -0.12 -17.50
C GLN A 533 -20.42 -0.22 -17.22
N GLY A 534 -19.62 0.58 -17.91
CA GLY A 534 -18.18 0.70 -17.65
C GLY A 534 -17.88 1.34 -16.28
N THR A 535 -16.71 1.07 -15.72
CA THR A 535 -16.26 1.66 -14.45
C THR A 535 -15.75 3.08 -14.68
N HIS A 536 -16.43 4.08 -14.12
CA HIS A 536 -16.10 5.50 -14.33
C HIS A 536 -16.60 6.38 -13.18
N VAL A 537 -16.13 7.62 -13.14
CA VAL A 537 -16.67 8.72 -12.33
C VAL A 537 -17.38 9.71 -13.23
N GLN A 538 -18.69 9.92 -13.04
CA GLN A 538 -19.44 10.95 -13.77
C GLN A 538 -19.70 12.16 -12.89
N MET A 539 -19.39 13.36 -13.37
CA MET A 539 -19.74 14.64 -12.74
C MET A 539 -20.76 15.36 -13.64
N ALA A 540 -21.90 15.76 -13.08
CA ALA A 540 -22.95 16.47 -13.80
C ALA A 540 -23.23 17.82 -13.15
N ALA A 541 -23.45 18.85 -13.96
CA ALA A 541 -23.62 20.22 -13.51
C ALA A 541 -24.90 20.48 -12.70
N CYS A 542 -25.92 19.63 -12.83
CA CYS A 542 -27.21 19.79 -12.17
C CYS A 542 -27.87 18.43 -11.87
N GLU A 543 -28.95 18.45 -11.09
CA GLU A 543 -29.91 17.35 -10.99
C GLU A 543 -30.78 17.27 -12.25
N SER A 544 -31.48 16.16 -12.46
CA SER A 544 -32.35 15.97 -13.64
C SER A 544 -33.54 16.94 -13.71
N ASP A 545 -33.95 17.50 -12.56
CA ASP A 545 -34.99 18.52 -12.43
C ASP A 545 -34.47 19.97 -12.48
N GLN A 546 -33.16 20.18 -12.68
CA GLN A 546 -32.50 21.49 -12.56
C GLN A 546 -31.86 21.96 -13.87
N VAL A 547 -31.42 23.21 -13.88
CA VAL A 547 -30.89 23.90 -15.07
C VAL A 547 -29.44 24.30 -14.82
N ALA A 548 -28.53 23.83 -15.68
CA ALA A 548 -27.17 24.36 -15.79
C ALA A 548 -27.16 25.74 -16.46
N LEU A 549 -26.59 26.73 -15.76
CA LEU A 549 -26.58 28.12 -16.17
C LEU A 549 -25.22 28.56 -16.74
N GLU A 550 -25.28 29.39 -17.77
CA GLU A 550 -24.19 30.20 -18.28
C GLU A 550 -24.43 31.67 -17.90
N ILE A 551 -23.44 32.30 -17.27
CA ILE A 551 -23.48 33.72 -16.87
C ILE A 551 -22.19 34.38 -17.36
N ALA A 552 -22.31 35.58 -17.95
CA ALA A 552 -21.17 36.33 -18.52
C ALA A 552 -20.29 35.54 -19.52
N ARG A 553 -20.88 34.52 -20.18
CA ARG A 553 -20.22 33.53 -21.06
C ARG A 553 -19.26 32.56 -20.36
N GLU A 554 -19.56 32.16 -19.13
CA GLU A 554 -18.89 31.05 -18.43
C GLU A 554 -19.94 30.11 -17.82
N GLY A 555 -19.67 28.80 -17.87
CA GLY A 555 -20.47 27.77 -17.21
C GLY A 555 -20.29 27.85 -15.70
N VAL A 556 -21.39 28.04 -14.96
CA VAL A 556 -21.35 28.25 -13.50
C VAL A 556 -20.74 27.04 -12.77
N PHE A 557 -21.01 25.83 -13.26
CA PHE A 557 -20.44 24.61 -12.70
C PHE A 557 -18.95 24.49 -13.00
N THR A 558 -18.52 24.57 -14.27
CA THR A 558 -17.10 24.46 -14.64
C THR A 558 -16.24 25.55 -13.97
N LYS A 559 -16.71 26.80 -13.89
CA LYS A 559 -16.03 27.86 -13.14
C LYS A 559 -15.83 27.50 -11.66
N THR A 560 -16.86 26.96 -11.01
CA THR A 560 -16.79 26.52 -9.61
C THR A 560 -15.84 25.33 -9.44
N LEU A 561 -15.95 24.32 -10.31
CA LEU A 561 -15.12 23.11 -10.32
C LEU A 561 -13.63 23.45 -10.42
N LEU A 562 -13.23 24.25 -11.41
CA LEU A 562 -11.84 24.63 -11.64
C LEU A 562 -11.29 25.51 -10.51
N LYS A 563 -12.11 26.39 -9.90
CA LYS A 563 -11.72 27.15 -8.70
C LYS A 563 -11.43 26.22 -7.52
N MET A 564 -12.35 25.32 -7.16
CA MET A 564 -12.15 24.37 -6.06
C MET A 564 -10.91 23.47 -6.26
N LEU A 565 -10.67 23.05 -7.50
CA LEU A 565 -9.50 22.24 -7.87
C LEU A 565 -8.18 23.02 -7.81
N THR A 566 -8.19 24.31 -8.14
CA THR A 566 -7.00 25.18 -8.08
C THR A 566 -6.66 25.55 -6.64
N ASP A 567 -7.66 25.97 -5.85
CA ASP A 567 -7.46 26.49 -4.50
C ASP A 567 -7.05 25.36 -3.52
N SER A 568 -7.56 24.14 -3.72
CA SER A 568 -7.10 22.92 -3.02
C SER A 568 -5.73 22.40 -3.50
N GLY A 569 -5.09 23.05 -4.47
CA GLY A 569 -3.90 22.56 -5.15
C GLY A 569 -4.09 21.16 -5.74
N GLY A 570 -5.33 20.74 -6.00
CA GLY A 570 -5.76 19.41 -6.44
C GLY A 570 -5.53 18.28 -5.43
N ASN A 571 -5.31 18.53 -4.13
CA ASN A 571 -5.20 17.50 -3.08
C ASN A 571 -6.60 17.19 -2.49
N ILE A 572 -7.52 16.69 -3.31
CA ILE A 572 -8.94 16.57 -2.95
C ILE A 572 -9.58 15.31 -3.55
N SER A 573 -10.40 14.62 -2.76
CA SER A 573 -11.18 13.46 -3.22
C SER A 573 -12.41 13.89 -4.03
N TYR A 574 -12.96 12.99 -4.85
CA TYR A 574 -14.24 13.25 -5.52
C TYR A 574 -15.39 13.52 -4.52
N ASN A 575 -15.40 12.89 -3.34
CA ASN A 575 -16.41 13.15 -2.30
C ASN A 575 -16.30 14.56 -1.70
N THR A 576 -15.09 14.98 -1.35
CA THR A 576 -14.82 16.31 -0.79
C THR A 576 -15.04 17.39 -1.86
N LEU A 577 -14.66 17.12 -3.12
CA LEU A 577 -14.88 18.02 -4.26
C LEU A 577 -16.38 18.23 -4.54
N ARG A 578 -17.17 17.14 -4.63
CA ARG A 578 -18.65 17.19 -4.68
C ARG A 578 -19.21 18.08 -3.56
N SER A 579 -18.73 17.86 -2.34
CA SER A 579 -19.22 18.55 -1.16
C SER A 579 -18.91 20.05 -1.17
N ARG A 580 -17.67 20.45 -1.52
CA ARG A 580 -17.26 21.86 -1.64
C ARG A 580 -18.00 22.60 -2.77
N ILE A 581 -18.10 21.99 -3.95
CA ILE A 581 -18.84 22.58 -5.09
C ILE A 581 -20.31 22.80 -4.70
N ARG A 582 -20.95 21.79 -4.08
CA ARG A 582 -22.33 21.91 -3.59
C ARG A 582 -22.48 23.00 -2.53
N GLN A 583 -21.54 23.14 -1.59
CA GLN A 583 -21.54 24.22 -0.59
C GLN A 583 -21.49 25.61 -1.24
N TYR A 584 -20.59 25.83 -2.20
CA TYR A 584 -20.42 27.11 -2.89
C TYR A 584 -21.65 27.51 -3.73
N MET A 585 -22.24 26.55 -4.46
CA MET A 585 -23.36 26.84 -5.37
C MET A 585 -24.69 27.06 -4.62
N ARG A 586 -24.94 26.29 -3.55
CA ARG A 586 -26.20 26.24 -2.76
C ARG A 586 -26.78 27.61 -2.38
N ALA A 587 -25.95 28.61 -2.10
CA ALA A 587 -26.41 29.89 -1.58
C ALA A 587 -26.99 30.84 -2.64
N GLY A 588 -27.08 30.46 -3.92
CA GLY A 588 -27.63 31.36 -4.95
C GLY A 588 -27.54 30.91 -6.41
N PHE A 589 -27.51 29.60 -6.67
CA PHE A 589 -27.87 29.03 -7.97
C PHE A 589 -28.84 27.88 -7.69
N GLU A 590 -29.94 27.77 -8.43
CA GLU A 590 -30.88 26.63 -8.35
C GLU A 590 -30.32 25.44 -9.16
N GLN A 591 -29.07 25.08 -8.84
CA GLN A 591 -28.23 24.16 -9.59
C GLN A 591 -27.34 23.39 -8.61
N THR A 592 -27.53 22.06 -8.54
CA THR A 592 -26.87 21.17 -7.58
C THR A 592 -26.04 20.12 -8.33
N PRO A 593 -24.71 20.26 -8.41
CA PRO A 593 -23.89 19.29 -9.12
C PRO A 593 -23.86 17.91 -8.47
N ARG A 594 -23.97 16.87 -9.29
CA ARG A 594 -23.85 15.47 -8.88
C ARG A 594 -22.48 14.89 -9.19
N VAL A 595 -22.10 13.89 -8.40
CA VAL A 595 -21.11 12.88 -8.79
C VAL A 595 -21.79 11.53 -8.71
N TYR A 596 -21.83 10.82 -9.84
CA TYR A 596 -22.45 9.50 -10.01
C TYR A 596 -21.36 8.44 -10.21
N LEU A 597 -21.65 7.22 -9.74
CA LEU A 597 -20.81 6.03 -9.89
C LEU A 597 -21.66 4.79 -10.22
N PRO A 598 -21.12 3.83 -11.00
CA PRO A 598 -21.70 2.50 -11.12
C PRO A 598 -21.79 1.76 -9.78
N THR A 599 -22.75 0.84 -9.66
CA THR A 599 -22.88 -0.05 -8.50
C THR A 599 -21.58 -0.82 -8.24
N ASN A 600 -21.17 -0.91 -6.97
CA ASN A 600 -19.88 -1.45 -6.49
C ASN A 600 -18.64 -0.55 -6.69
N ALA A 601 -18.72 0.59 -7.40
CA ALA A 601 -17.57 1.46 -7.64
C ALA A 601 -17.28 2.48 -6.52
N GLY A 602 -18.01 2.44 -5.39
CA GLY A 602 -18.00 3.49 -4.33
C GLY A 602 -16.63 3.88 -3.76
N LYS A 603 -15.61 3.03 -3.88
CA LYS A 603 -14.21 3.37 -3.56
C LYS A 603 -13.68 4.57 -4.36
N LEU A 604 -14.17 4.79 -5.58
CA LEU A 604 -13.78 5.92 -6.44
C LEU A 604 -14.18 7.29 -5.86
N LEU A 605 -15.18 7.38 -4.98
CA LEU A 605 -15.47 8.64 -4.26
C LEU A 605 -14.27 9.11 -3.41
N ASN A 606 -13.46 8.16 -2.92
CA ASN A 606 -12.30 8.42 -2.07
C ASN A 606 -11.00 8.58 -2.88
N ALA A 607 -11.02 8.36 -4.20
CA ALA A 607 -9.89 8.67 -5.07
C ALA A 607 -9.74 10.19 -5.25
N GLY A 608 -8.52 10.67 -5.49
CA GLY A 608 -8.29 12.06 -5.86
C GLY A 608 -8.74 12.36 -7.28
N PHE A 609 -9.05 13.62 -7.57
CA PHE A 609 -9.40 14.05 -8.92
C PHE A 609 -8.35 13.62 -9.95
N LEU A 610 -8.79 13.07 -11.09
CA LEU A 610 -7.93 12.45 -12.12
C LEU A 610 -7.00 11.35 -11.57
N ASN A 611 -7.48 10.52 -10.64
CA ASN A 611 -6.73 9.46 -9.97
C ASN A 611 -5.44 9.93 -9.27
N ARG A 612 -5.41 11.21 -8.83
CA ARG A 612 -4.28 11.75 -8.09
C ARG A 612 -4.22 11.18 -6.67
N ARG A 613 -3.01 10.96 -6.15
CA ARG A 613 -2.81 10.53 -4.76
C ARG A 613 -3.16 11.66 -3.80
N ILE A 614 -3.99 11.36 -2.80
CA ILE A 614 -4.31 12.30 -1.73
C ILE A 614 -3.24 12.18 -0.62
N ASP A 615 -2.77 13.31 -0.13
CA ASP A 615 -1.93 13.44 1.06
C ASP A 615 -2.82 13.80 2.28
N PRO A 616 -3.03 12.86 3.23
CA PRO A 616 -3.87 13.09 4.41
C PRO A 616 -3.18 13.93 5.51
N GLN A 617 -1.88 14.19 5.41
CA GLN A 617 -1.17 15.06 6.37
C GLN A 617 -1.35 16.54 6.01
N LYS A 618 -1.56 16.85 4.72
CA LYS A 618 -1.86 18.20 4.22
C LYS A 618 -3.35 18.52 4.31
N MET A 619 -3.87 18.69 5.53
CA MET A 619 -5.23 19.21 5.76
C MET A 619 -5.32 20.69 5.34
N ILE A 620 -5.93 20.94 4.19
CA ILE A 620 -6.05 22.30 3.64
C ILE A 620 -7.23 23.02 4.29
N CYS A 621 -6.92 23.85 5.28
CA CYS A 621 -7.91 24.71 5.93
C CYS A 621 -8.10 25.99 5.08
N GLU A 622 -9.35 26.39 4.85
CA GLU A 622 -9.71 27.49 3.94
C GLU A 622 -10.87 28.33 4.52
N GLY A 623 -10.74 29.64 4.44
CA GLY A 623 -11.82 30.61 4.62
C GLY A 623 -12.46 30.99 3.29
N THR A 624 -13.79 30.91 3.21
CA THR A 624 -14.62 31.27 2.04
C THR A 624 -15.83 32.08 2.50
N GLN A 625 -16.38 32.98 1.69
CA GLN A 625 -17.64 33.64 2.00
C GLN A 625 -18.85 32.88 1.45
N ASP A 626 -19.97 32.90 2.18
CA ASP A 626 -21.29 32.54 1.62
C ASP A 626 -21.97 33.74 0.96
N LYS A 627 -22.96 33.50 0.11
CA LYS A 627 -23.66 34.59 -0.62
C LYS A 627 -24.58 35.46 0.26
N ASN A 628 -24.56 35.27 1.58
CA ASN A 628 -25.18 36.15 2.58
C ASN A 628 -24.14 37.05 3.28
N GLY A 629 -22.89 37.10 2.80
CA GLY A 629 -21.80 37.86 3.42
C GLY A 629 -21.20 37.19 4.66
N THR A 630 -21.56 35.93 4.95
CA THR A 630 -21.05 35.21 6.12
C THR A 630 -19.82 34.41 5.73
N TRP A 631 -18.67 34.76 6.32
CA TRP A 631 -17.46 33.96 6.21
C TRP A 631 -17.61 32.60 6.91
N GLN A 632 -17.11 31.56 6.28
CA GLN A 632 -17.03 30.20 6.80
C GLN A 632 -15.63 29.62 6.61
N LEU A 633 -15.27 28.70 7.48
CA LEU A 633 -14.04 27.91 7.51
C LEU A 633 -14.41 26.46 7.19
N ASN A 634 -13.68 25.84 6.28
CA ASN A 634 -13.93 24.46 5.82
C ASN A 634 -13.58 23.35 6.85
N VAL A 635 -13.31 23.71 8.11
CA VAL A 635 -13.09 22.80 9.25
C VAL A 635 -13.96 23.18 10.45
N GLY A 636 -14.41 22.16 11.19
CA GLY A 636 -15.43 22.24 12.26
C GLY A 636 -15.05 21.52 13.56
N ALA A 637 -16.05 21.23 14.40
CA ALA A 637 -15.85 20.59 15.70
C ALA A 637 -15.13 19.23 15.63
N ILE A 638 -15.41 18.39 14.62
CA ILE A 638 -14.72 17.11 14.43
C ILE A 638 -13.24 17.28 14.09
N HIS A 639 -12.84 18.46 13.63
CA HIS A 639 -11.46 18.83 13.33
C HIS A 639 -10.77 19.48 14.54
N GLY A 640 -11.51 19.76 15.62
CA GLY A 640 -10.99 20.39 16.84
C GLY A 640 -11.23 21.90 16.94
N VAL A 641 -11.97 22.49 15.99
CA VAL A 641 -12.34 23.92 16.08
C VAL A 641 -13.31 24.13 17.24
N LYS A 642 -13.01 25.14 18.06
CA LYS A 642 -13.83 25.58 19.19
C LYS A 642 -14.31 27.00 18.98
N SER A 643 -15.36 27.40 19.71
CA SER A 643 -15.81 28.81 19.78
C SER A 643 -14.75 29.80 20.30
N THR A 644 -13.62 29.30 20.82
CA THR A 644 -12.43 30.07 21.25
C THR A 644 -11.16 29.80 20.43
N SER A 645 -11.21 29.08 19.31
CA SER A 645 -10.00 28.78 18.51
C SER A 645 -9.41 30.05 17.86
N ASP A 646 -8.09 30.21 17.98
CA ASP A 646 -7.34 31.20 17.22
C ASP A 646 -7.21 30.76 15.75
N ILE A 647 -7.61 31.65 14.84
CA ILE A 647 -7.67 31.40 13.39
C ILE A 647 -6.94 32.53 12.66
N THR A 648 -5.94 32.17 11.85
CA THR A 648 -5.21 33.06 10.95
C THR A 648 -5.59 32.74 9.51
N LEU A 649 -5.99 33.75 8.74
CA LEU A 649 -6.18 33.65 7.30
C LEU A 649 -5.01 34.33 6.58
N PHE A 650 -4.54 33.74 5.48
CA PHE A 650 -3.40 34.20 4.68
C PHE A 650 -3.88 34.64 3.31
N ASP A 651 -3.43 35.82 2.88
CA ASP A 651 -3.72 36.35 1.56
C ASP A 651 -3.06 35.48 0.47
N PRO A 652 -3.77 35.11 -0.61
CA PRO A 652 -3.21 34.24 -1.65
C PRO A 652 -2.12 34.92 -2.48
N ASP A 653 -2.15 36.24 -2.63
CA ASP A 653 -1.16 37.00 -3.42
C ASP A 653 0.05 37.46 -2.58
N ASP A 654 -0.10 37.58 -1.25
CA ASP A 654 0.98 37.89 -0.31
C ASP A 654 0.87 37.06 0.98
N LEU A 655 1.63 35.96 1.05
CA LEU A 655 1.64 35.07 2.22
C LEU A 655 2.19 35.71 3.51
N GLN A 656 2.74 36.94 3.49
CA GLN A 656 3.07 37.70 4.70
C GLN A 656 1.87 38.51 5.24
N LYS A 657 0.89 38.80 4.39
CA LYS A 657 -0.34 39.53 4.72
C LYS A 657 -1.35 38.54 5.35
N THR A 658 -1.68 38.78 6.62
CA THR A 658 -2.55 37.89 7.40
C THR A 658 -3.70 38.63 8.08
N PHE A 659 -4.81 37.92 8.26
CA PHE A 659 -6.03 38.41 8.87
C PHE A 659 -6.41 37.49 10.04
N LYS A 660 -6.73 38.06 11.21
CA LYS A 660 -7.20 37.27 12.36
C LYS A 660 -8.72 37.17 12.34
N ALA A 661 -9.24 35.96 12.21
CA ALA A 661 -10.66 35.68 12.26
C ALA A 661 -11.08 35.24 13.68
N LYS A 662 -12.35 35.47 14.03
CA LYS A 662 -12.95 34.93 15.26
C LYS A 662 -14.16 34.06 14.92
N VAL A 663 -14.36 32.98 15.66
CA VAL A 663 -15.55 32.14 15.49
C VAL A 663 -16.82 32.92 15.86
N ARG A 664 -17.86 32.81 15.03
CA ARG A 664 -19.18 33.38 15.28
C ARG A 664 -19.87 32.61 16.40
N LYS A 665 -20.60 33.30 17.29
CA LYS A 665 -21.32 32.64 18.41
C LYS A 665 -22.32 31.61 17.86
N GLY A 666 -22.21 30.35 18.31
CA GLY A 666 -23.01 29.22 17.78
C GLY A 666 -22.66 28.84 16.34
N GLY A 667 -21.49 29.25 15.86
CA GLY A 667 -21.03 29.06 14.48
C GLY A 667 -20.20 27.80 14.24
N VAL A 668 -19.85 27.03 15.27
CA VAL A 668 -19.14 25.75 15.09
C VAL A 668 -20.16 24.67 14.73
N PHE A 669 -20.03 24.08 13.55
CA PHE A 669 -20.80 22.92 13.11
C PHE A 669 -19.90 21.67 13.12
N VAL A 670 -20.43 20.54 12.65
CA VAL A 670 -19.72 19.24 12.67
C VAL A 670 -18.38 19.36 11.93
N ASP A 671 -18.42 19.73 10.66
CA ASP A 671 -17.30 19.73 9.72
C ASP A 671 -16.89 21.12 9.21
N TYR A 672 -17.67 22.18 9.48
CA TYR A 672 -17.34 23.58 9.13
C TYR A 672 -17.56 24.55 10.30
N THR A 673 -17.03 25.79 10.21
CA THR A 673 -17.17 26.84 11.25
C THR A 673 -17.45 28.21 10.64
N LEU A 674 -18.47 28.92 11.11
CA LEU A 674 -18.75 30.31 10.71
C LEU A 674 -17.83 31.31 11.43
N LEU A 675 -17.35 32.30 10.68
CA LEU A 675 -16.37 33.29 11.11
C LEU A 675 -16.94 34.72 11.11
N ASN A 676 -16.36 35.55 11.98
CA ASN A 676 -16.41 37.01 11.95
C ASN A 676 -14.99 37.50 11.62
N VAL A 677 -14.83 38.16 10.47
CA VAL A 677 -13.56 38.70 9.96
C VAL A 677 -13.86 39.89 9.04
N ILE A 678 -12.89 40.79 8.86
CA ILE A 678 -13.04 42.04 8.08
C ILE A 678 -11.80 42.29 7.23
N GLY A 679 -11.96 43.01 6.11
CA GLY A 679 -10.87 43.39 5.21
C GLY A 679 -10.41 42.29 4.24
N LEU A 680 -11.16 41.18 4.16
CA LEU A 680 -11.05 40.19 3.09
C LEU A 680 -11.76 40.68 1.82
N ASP A 681 -11.42 40.10 0.68
CA ASP A 681 -12.15 40.20 -0.58
C ASP A 681 -13.19 39.06 -0.69
N ASP A 682 -14.40 39.38 -1.14
CA ASP A 682 -15.57 38.51 -1.00
C ASP A 682 -15.57 37.32 -1.99
N ASP A 683 -14.92 37.44 -3.15
CA ASP A 683 -14.75 36.37 -4.15
C ASP A 683 -13.50 35.49 -3.91
N THR A 684 -12.65 35.86 -2.93
CA THR A 684 -11.35 35.21 -2.68
C THR A 684 -11.42 34.08 -1.65
N ILE A 685 -10.64 33.02 -1.88
CA ILE A 685 -10.45 31.93 -0.91
C ILE A 685 -9.12 32.13 -0.20
N TYR A 686 -9.17 32.22 1.12
CA TYR A 686 -8.02 32.45 1.98
C TYR A 686 -7.56 31.14 2.60
N LYS A 687 -6.26 30.82 2.54
CA LYS A 687 -5.72 29.68 3.30
C LYS A 687 -5.78 29.99 4.79
N ALA A 688 -6.02 28.98 5.61
CA ALA A 688 -6.19 29.13 7.06
C ALA A 688 -5.15 28.32 7.85
N GLU A 689 -4.70 28.89 8.96
CA GLU A 689 -4.07 28.18 10.08
C GLU A 689 -5.02 28.27 11.27
N VAL A 690 -5.22 27.15 11.97
CA VAL A 690 -6.12 27.05 13.13
C VAL A 690 -5.39 26.33 14.24
N ALA A 691 -5.30 26.97 15.41
CA ALA A 691 -4.57 26.41 16.54
C ALA A 691 -5.25 25.13 17.08
N GLY A 692 -4.47 24.05 17.23
CA GLY A 692 -4.87 22.83 17.93
C GLY A 692 -5.70 21.81 17.13
N LEU A 693 -5.82 21.93 15.80
CA LEU A 693 -6.60 20.97 15.01
C LEU A 693 -6.16 19.52 15.23
N LEU A 694 -7.15 18.63 15.38
CA LEU A 694 -7.02 17.20 15.64
C LEU A 694 -6.08 16.84 16.81
N THR A 695 -5.82 17.73 17.77
CA THR A 695 -4.91 17.43 18.89
C THR A 695 -5.59 17.49 20.25
N GLN A 696 -5.14 16.62 21.14
CA GLN A 696 -5.44 16.65 22.57
C GLN A 696 -4.12 16.61 23.33
N GLU A 697 -3.93 17.52 24.29
CA GLU A 697 -2.75 17.54 25.15
C GLU A 697 -2.65 16.26 26.00
N LEU A 698 -1.56 15.50 25.78
CA LEU A 698 -1.16 14.36 26.60
C LEU A 698 0.01 14.76 27.50
N VAL A 699 -0.03 14.40 28.78
CA VAL A 699 1.11 14.58 29.71
C VAL A 699 1.99 13.34 29.66
N LEU A 700 3.28 13.54 29.44
CA LEU A 700 4.28 12.49 29.29
C LEU A 700 5.31 12.55 30.44
N GLU A 701 5.58 11.41 31.07
CA GLU A 701 6.75 11.22 31.93
C GLU A 701 7.92 10.66 31.09
N VAL A 702 9.15 11.15 31.25
CA VAL A 702 10.33 10.63 30.51
C VAL A 702 11.23 9.79 31.43
N GLU A 703 11.35 8.49 31.15
CA GLU A 703 12.34 7.63 31.82
C GLU A 703 13.55 7.37 30.93
N ASN A 704 14.58 8.22 31.06
CA ASN A 704 15.84 8.05 30.36
C ASN A 704 16.78 7.08 31.10
N HIS A 705 17.01 5.89 30.52
CA HIS A 705 17.96 4.92 31.06
C HIS A 705 19.38 5.03 30.47
N ASP A 706 19.53 5.58 29.26
CA ASP A 706 20.78 5.60 28.46
C ASP A 706 21.52 6.95 28.44
N GLY A 707 20.86 8.03 28.82
CA GLY A 707 21.46 9.37 28.87
C GLY A 707 21.68 9.86 30.29
N THR A 708 22.40 10.96 30.37
CA THR A 708 22.41 11.87 31.51
C THR A 708 21.09 12.65 31.60
N LEU A 709 20.80 13.23 32.77
CA LEU A 709 19.69 14.17 32.95
C LEU A 709 19.78 15.37 31.97
N LYS A 710 21.00 15.78 31.59
CA LYS A 710 21.19 16.85 30.60
C LYS A 710 20.69 16.43 29.22
N GLU A 711 21.07 15.23 28.74
CA GLU A 711 20.59 14.72 27.45
C GLU A 711 19.10 14.39 27.44
N ALA A 712 18.51 14.08 28.61
CA ALA A 712 17.06 13.95 28.77
C ALA A 712 16.38 15.31 28.56
N ASN A 713 16.79 16.34 29.29
CA ASN A 713 16.23 17.68 29.17
C ASN A 713 16.42 18.27 27.76
N GLU A 714 17.60 18.13 27.16
CA GLU A 714 17.87 18.64 25.80
C GLU A 714 16.95 18.00 24.75
N LEU A 715 16.60 16.72 24.91
CA LEU A 715 15.61 16.04 24.08
C LEU A 715 14.18 16.51 24.39
N THR A 716 13.82 16.70 25.67
CA THR A 716 12.52 17.20 26.09
C THR A 716 12.25 18.58 25.49
N ASP A 717 13.25 19.48 25.55
CA ASP A 717 13.23 20.79 24.92
C ASP A 717 13.13 20.70 23.39
N GLU A 718 13.86 19.77 22.76
CA GLU A 718 13.80 19.52 21.30
C GLU A 718 12.41 19.05 20.85
N LEU A 719 11.81 18.08 21.57
CA LEU A 719 10.47 17.57 21.28
C LEU A 719 9.40 18.64 21.49
N LEU A 720 9.47 19.42 22.58
CA LEU A 720 8.55 20.54 22.81
C LEU A 720 8.68 21.64 21.75
N LYS A 721 9.90 21.99 21.36
CA LYS A 721 10.17 23.03 20.35
C LYS A 721 9.68 22.64 18.95
N ASN A 722 9.80 21.35 18.60
CA ASN A 722 9.42 20.86 17.28
C ASN A 722 7.93 20.44 17.21
N ALA A 723 7.25 20.29 18.35
CA ALA A 723 5.82 19.98 18.39
C ALA A 723 4.94 21.21 18.12
N SER A 724 4.00 21.06 17.20
CA SER A 724 2.87 21.99 17.01
C SER A 724 1.77 21.81 18.10
N GLY A 725 2.19 21.57 19.35
CA GLY A 725 1.32 21.13 20.45
C GLY A 725 0.98 19.64 20.43
N GLY A 726 -0.02 19.25 21.24
CA GLY A 726 -0.50 17.87 21.39
C GLY A 726 0.09 17.08 22.56
N PHE A 727 1.16 17.54 23.19
CA PHE A 727 1.65 16.98 24.46
C PHE A 727 2.46 18.00 25.28
N SER A 728 2.62 17.69 26.56
CA SER A 728 3.46 18.37 27.53
C SER A 728 4.17 17.33 28.41
N PHE A 729 5.19 17.74 29.17
CA PHE A 729 5.98 16.82 30.00
C PHE A 729 5.79 17.10 31.49
N GLY A 730 5.66 16.03 32.30
CA GLY A 730 5.53 16.11 33.75
C GLY A 730 4.97 14.84 34.39
N GLY A 731 5.12 14.74 35.71
CA GLY A 731 4.63 13.60 36.51
C GLY A 731 5.09 13.66 37.96
N GLU A 732 4.65 12.71 38.79
CA GLU A 732 4.92 12.73 40.24
C GLU A 732 6.42 12.67 40.59
N LYS A 733 7.26 12.04 39.76
CA LYS A 733 8.72 11.95 40.00
C LYS A 733 9.48 13.26 39.77
N GLU A 734 8.98 14.11 38.88
CA GLU A 734 9.67 15.36 38.49
C GLU A 734 9.14 16.60 39.25
N ALA A 735 8.12 16.42 40.10
CA ALA A 735 7.53 17.44 40.95
C ALA A 735 8.45 17.90 42.11
N LYS A 736 9.63 18.43 41.78
CA LYS A 736 10.42 19.25 42.69
C LYS A 736 9.62 20.52 43.01
N ALA A 737 9.14 20.59 44.23
CA ALA A 737 8.26 21.64 44.74
C ALA A 737 8.67 23.08 44.37
N GLU A 738 8.12 23.58 43.25
CA GLU A 738 7.91 25.01 43.08
C GLU A 738 6.80 25.47 44.02
N LYS A 739 6.96 26.67 44.56
CA LYS A 739 5.98 27.30 45.45
C LYS A 739 4.93 28.02 44.61
N ASP A 740 3.91 27.29 44.18
CA ASP A 740 2.52 27.57 44.59
C ASP A 740 1.48 26.75 43.83
N SER A 741 0.38 26.43 44.52
CA SER A 741 -0.88 25.89 43.97
C SER A 741 -0.85 24.60 43.11
N GLY A 742 -1.27 23.48 43.71
CA GLY A 742 -1.87 22.36 42.95
C GLY A 742 -1.19 21.01 43.14
N LYS A 743 -1.95 19.93 42.94
CA LYS A 743 -1.39 18.59 42.74
C LYS A 743 -0.88 18.51 41.30
N ALA A 744 0.29 17.90 41.09
CA ALA A 744 0.72 17.55 39.73
C ALA A 744 -0.34 16.69 39.05
N LYS A 745 -0.66 16.97 37.77
CA LYS A 745 -1.48 16.05 36.96
C LYS A 745 -0.66 14.76 36.77
N PRO A 746 -1.23 13.56 36.98
CA PRO A 746 -0.54 12.32 36.62
C PRO A 746 -0.26 12.30 35.11
N ALA A 747 0.84 11.67 34.71
CA ALA A 747 1.12 11.45 33.30
C ALA A 747 0.02 10.57 32.67
N ASP A 748 -0.31 10.83 31.41
CA ASP A 748 -1.18 9.98 30.61
C ASP A 748 -0.39 8.75 30.10
N TYR A 749 0.93 8.92 29.84
CA TYR A 749 1.86 7.86 29.43
C TYR A 749 3.29 8.09 29.95
N THR A 750 4.10 7.03 30.00
CA THR A 750 5.57 7.13 30.21
C THR A 750 6.30 6.81 28.91
N LEU A 751 7.21 7.70 28.50
CA LEU A 751 8.12 7.56 27.36
C LEU A 751 9.49 7.07 27.88
N HIS A 752 9.82 5.81 27.61
CA HIS A 752 11.09 5.22 28.03
C HIS A 752 12.15 5.40 26.94
N ILE A 753 13.39 5.68 27.35
CA ILE A 753 14.57 5.72 26.46
C ILE A 753 15.53 4.62 26.91
N ARG A 754 15.68 3.55 26.12
CA ARG A 754 16.43 2.34 26.51
C ARG A 754 17.08 1.64 25.31
N SER A 755 18.31 1.17 25.48
CA SER A 755 19.11 0.55 24.41
C SER A 755 19.20 1.38 23.12
N GLY A 756 19.14 2.71 23.19
CA GLY A 756 19.13 3.62 22.03
C GLY A 756 17.79 3.68 21.29
N GLU A 757 16.71 3.21 21.91
CA GLU A 757 15.34 3.16 21.37
C GLU A 757 14.38 3.92 22.29
N MET A 758 13.18 4.23 21.77
CA MET A 758 12.08 4.82 22.53
C MET A 758 10.81 3.97 22.45
N TYR A 759 10.09 3.83 23.55
CA TYR A 759 8.78 3.17 23.58
C TYR A 759 7.84 3.78 24.62
N LEU A 760 6.53 3.70 24.33
CA LEU A 760 5.47 4.27 25.15
C LEU A 760 4.77 3.20 25.99
N THR A 761 4.51 3.48 27.27
CA THR A 761 3.86 2.57 28.24
C THR A 761 2.76 3.30 29.03
N ARG A 762 1.91 2.54 29.72
CA ARG A 762 1.06 3.10 30.80
C ARG A 762 1.95 3.48 31.99
N PRO A 763 1.66 4.58 32.72
CA PRO A 763 2.45 5.00 33.88
C PRO A 763 2.63 3.87 34.90
N GLY A 764 3.87 3.63 35.30
CA GLY A 764 4.22 2.56 36.26
C GLY A 764 4.28 1.14 35.69
N ASP A 765 4.05 0.93 34.38
CA ASP A 765 4.16 -0.39 33.73
C ASP A 765 5.22 -0.40 32.61
N PRO A 766 6.53 -0.33 32.96
CA PRO A 766 7.63 -0.23 32.00
C PRO A 766 7.81 -1.48 31.12
N TYR A 767 7.02 -2.53 31.35
CA TYR A 767 7.16 -3.83 30.67
C TYR A 767 6.02 -4.15 29.68
N ARG A 768 4.98 -3.31 29.60
CA ARG A 768 3.91 -3.40 28.57
C ARG A 768 3.99 -2.21 27.59
N PRO A 769 4.87 -2.26 26.58
CA PRO A 769 4.89 -1.28 25.51
C PRO A 769 3.58 -1.32 24.73
N LEU A 770 3.01 -0.14 24.44
CA LEU A 770 1.75 0.02 23.72
C LEU A 770 1.94 -0.04 22.20
N ILE A 771 3.10 0.43 21.74
CA ILE A 771 3.57 0.38 20.36
C ILE A 771 4.98 -0.22 20.30
N ARG A 772 5.44 -0.59 19.11
CA ARG A 772 6.80 -1.08 18.87
C ARG A 772 7.84 -0.05 19.29
N PRO A 773 8.96 -0.47 19.92
CA PRO A 773 10.10 0.42 20.14
C PRO A 773 10.62 1.03 18.83
N ILE A 774 10.80 2.35 18.85
CA ILE A 774 11.31 3.17 17.75
C ILE A 774 12.82 3.28 17.90
N GLN A 775 13.60 3.03 16.84
CA GLN A 775 15.04 3.28 16.84
C GLN A 775 15.28 4.79 16.93
N TYR A 776 15.81 5.27 18.05
CA TYR A 776 16.02 6.70 18.30
C TYR A 776 17.44 7.13 17.95
N VAL A 777 18.45 6.36 18.37
CA VAL A 777 19.85 6.59 17.99
C VAL A 777 20.12 5.91 16.65
N GLN A 778 20.19 6.71 15.60
CA GLN A 778 20.47 6.25 14.24
C GLN A 778 21.97 6.22 13.96
N ASP A 779 22.36 5.78 12.76
CA ASP A 779 23.78 5.73 12.38
C ASP A 779 24.38 7.14 12.29
N GLU A 780 25.70 7.19 12.43
CA GLU A 780 26.50 8.41 12.62
C GLU A 780 26.15 9.24 13.87
N GLY A 781 25.24 8.75 14.73
CA GLY A 781 24.80 9.41 15.96
C GLY A 781 23.67 10.41 15.78
N THR A 782 23.06 10.44 14.60
CA THR A 782 21.84 11.21 14.38
C THR A 782 20.69 10.70 15.27
N LYS A 783 19.82 11.61 15.70
CA LYS A 783 18.70 11.33 16.60
C LYS A 783 17.40 11.48 15.82
N ASP A 784 16.60 10.41 15.76
CA ASP A 784 15.31 10.44 15.09
C ASP A 784 14.21 10.95 16.03
N THR A 785 14.22 12.26 16.27
CA THR A 785 13.14 12.95 16.99
C THR A 785 11.89 13.13 16.13
N THR A 786 12.01 13.10 14.80
CA THR A 786 10.89 13.22 13.85
C THR A 786 9.93 12.03 13.94
N SER A 787 10.41 10.79 13.86
CA SER A 787 9.57 9.59 13.97
C SER A 787 8.91 9.48 15.35
N VAL A 788 9.64 9.86 16.40
CA VAL A 788 9.13 9.90 17.78
C VAL A 788 8.01 10.93 17.90
N LEU A 789 8.23 12.16 17.42
CA LEU A 789 7.24 13.24 17.41
C LEU A 789 5.98 12.83 16.65
N ALA A 790 6.12 12.24 15.46
CA ALA A 790 5.00 11.77 14.64
C ALA A 790 4.15 10.71 15.38
N ASN A 791 4.78 9.77 16.09
CA ASN A 791 4.06 8.77 16.89
C ASN A 791 3.33 9.41 18.08
N LEU A 792 3.95 10.37 18.79
CA LEU A 792 3.29 11.10 19.89
C LEU A 792 2.11 11.93 19.39
N GLN A 793 2.25 12.61 18.25
CA GLN A 793 1.16 13.35 17.60
C GLN A 793 0.04 12.43 17.11
N HIS A 794 0.35 11.21 16.64
CA HIS A 794 -0.67 10.21 16.28
C HIS A 794 -1.47 9.74 17.49
N VAL A 795 -0.80 9.47 18.62
CA VAL A 795 -1.48 9.10 19.87
C VAL A 795 -2.32 10.28 20.42
N SER A 796 -1.85 11.52 20.27
CA SER A 796 -2.63 12.74 20.57
C SER A 796 -3.89 12.85 19.70
N ARG A 797 -3.78 12.59 18.38
CA ARG A 797 -4.91 12.56 17.44
C ARG A 797 -5.93 11.48 17.78
N TRP A 798 -5.47 10.28 18.12
CA TRP A 798 -6.36 9.19 18.51
C TRP A 798 -7.14 9.52 19.80
N HIS A 799 -6.49 10.11 20.80
CA HIS A 799 -7.16 10.59 22.01
C HIS A 799 -8.15 11.72 21.73
N PHE A 800 -7.79 12.67 20.87
CA PHE A 800 -8.70 13.72 20.42
C PHE A 800 -9.99 13.11 19.84
N ILE A 801 -9.90 12.10 18.96
CA ILE A 801 -11.07 11.42 18.39
C ILE A 801 -11.85 10.65 19.48
N LYS A 802 -11.16 9.92 20.37
CA LYS A 802 -11.78 9.18 21.49
C LYS A 802 -12.60 10.12 22.39
N ASN A 803 -12.06 11.28 22.71
CA ASN A 803 -12.65 12.24 23.64
C ASN A 803 -13.49 13.33 22.94
N LEU A 804 -13.60 13.29 21.60
CA LEU A 804 -14.40 14.20 20.79
C LEU A 804 -15.84 14.28 21.30
N LYS A 805 -16.34 15.51 21.44
CA LYS A 805 -17.67 15.83 21.97
C LYS A 805 -18.12 17.19 21.43
N ASN A 806 -19.42 17.37 21.29
CA ASN A 806 -19.98 18.69 21.02
C ASN A 806 -20.00 19.50 22.34
N GLU A 807 -19.08 20.44 22.52
CA GLU A 807 -19.06 21.33 23.70
C GLU A 807 -20.16 22.41 23.64
N ASP A 808 -20.60 22.78 22.44
CA ASP A 808 -21.68 23.74 22.17
C ASP A 808 -23.03 23.02 21.85
N LYS A 809 -23.29 21.86 22.48
CA LYS A 809 -24.47 21.01 22.23
C LYS A 809 -25.80 21.73 22.51
N PRO A 810 -26.76 21.76 21.56
CA PRO A 810 -28.11 22.26 21.80
C PRO A 810 -28.82 21.50 22.93
N SER A 811 -29.51 22.22 23.82
CA SER A 811 -30.16 21.68 25.03
C SER A 811 -31.33 20.72 24.75
N ASP A 812 -31.86 20.79 23.53
CA ASP A 812 -32.94 19.99 22.98
C ASP A 812 -32.44 18.73 22.24
N PHE A 813 -31.16 18.62 21.90
CA PHE A 813 -30.63 17.44 21.22
C PHE A 813 -30.48 16.24 22.18
N PRO A 814 -31.07 15.05 21.88
CA PRO A 814 -31.16 13.92 22.83
C PRO A 814 -29.84 13.50 23.47
N VAL A 815 -29.89 13.06 24.73
CA VAL A 815 -28.71 12.59 25.47
C VAL A 815 -28.14 11.32 24.84
N GLN A 816 -29.01 10.37 24.46
CA GLN A 816 -28.68 9.18 23.68
C GLN A 816 -29.58 9.13 22.43
N PRO A 817 -29.10 9.58 21.25
CA PRO A 817 -29.85 9.47 20.00
C PRO A 817 -29.91 8.03 19.47
N LEU A 818 -28.96 7.18 19.86
CA LEU A 818 -28.85 5.80 19.41
C LEU A 818 -29.02 4.83 20.58
N THR A 819 -29.94 3.88 20.44
CA THR A 819 -29.96 2.67 21.27
C THR A 819 -28.96 1.69 20.69
N VAL A 820 -27.98 1.27 21.50
CA VAL A 820 -26.92 0.34 21.09
C VAL A 820 -27.17 -0.99 21.81
N GLU A 821 -27.49 -2.03 21.05
CA GLU A 821 -27.66 -3.40 21.55
C GLU A 821 -26.47 -4.25 21.10
N LEU A 822 -25.96 -5.10 21.99
CA LEU A 822 -24.82 -5.97 21.73
C LEU A 822 -25.21 -7.42 22.06
N SER A 823 -24.81 -8.37 21.22
CA SER A 823 -25.01 -9.80 21.46
C SER A 823 -23.75 -10.61 21.10
N ARG A 824 -23.49 -11.68 21.86
CA ARG A 824 -22.55 -12.75 21.48
C ARG A 824 -23.29 -13.80 20.68
N ILE A 825 -22.69 -14.23 19.56
CA ILE A 825 -23.11 -15.41 18.80
C ILE A 825 -22.20 -16.57 19.23
N GLN A 826 -22.79 -17.61 19.80
CA GLN A 826 -22.08 -18.82 20.25
C GLN A 826 -21.76 -19.75 19.07
N ALA A 827 -20.87 -20.72 19.29
CA ALA A 827 -20.45 -21.68 18.27
C ALA A 827 -21.58 -22.56 17.66
N ASP A 828 -22.74 -22.66 18.32
CA ASP A 828 -23.94 -23.35 17.80
C ASP A 828 -24.89 -22.45 16.99
N GLY A 829 -24.58 -21.15 16.90
CA GLY A 829 -25.39 -20.13 16.24
C GLY A 829 -26.43 -19.44 17.13
N THR A 830 -26.54 -19.81 18.42
CA THR A 830 -27.41 -19.08 19.36
C THR A 830 -26.88 -17.68 19.64
N SER A 831 -27.80 -16.72 19.83
CA SER A 831 -27.49 -15.33 20.16
C SER A 831 -27.89 -15.01 21.59
N THR A 832 -26.97 -14.46 22.37
CA THR A 832 -27.19 -14.05 23.76
C THR A 832 -26.79 -12.57 23.96
N PRO A 833 -27.67 -11.73 24.53
CA PRO A 833 -27.37 -10.31 24.72
C PRO A 833 -26.26 -10.09 25.75
N ILE A 834 -25.45 -9.05 25.54
CA ILE A 834 -24.43 -8.57 26.47
C ILE A 834 -24.92 -7.25 27.06
N ASN A 835 -25.06 -7.21 28.38
CA ASN A 835 -25.49 -5.99 29.09
C ASN A 835 -24.36 -4.94 29.06
N LEU A 836 -24.69 -3.72 28.64
CA LEU A 836 -23.79 -2.58 28.69
C LEU A 836 -23.85 -1.91 30.07
N ALA A 837 -22.69 -1.72 30.72
CA ALA A 837 -22.58 -0.98 31.97
C ALA A 837 -21.84 0.33 31.71
N ASN A 838 -22.50 1.48 31.88
CA ASN A 838 -21.95 2.81 31.55
C ASN A 838 -21.32 2.84 30.13
N ASP A 839 -22.13 2.50 29.13
CA ASP A 839 -21.75 2.38 27.71
C ASP A 839 -20.50 1.51 27.45
N THR A 840 -20.22 0.56 28.35
CA THR A 840 -19.06 -0.35 28.27
C THR A 840 -19.52 -1.80 28.20
N ALA A 841 -18.97 -2.53 27.24
CA ALA A 841 -19.15 -3.96 27.05
C ALA A 841 -17.93 -4.74 27.53
N GLU A 842 -18.15 -5.76 28.37
CA GLU A 842 -17.11 -6.75 28.69
C GLU A 842 -17.21 -7.94 27.74
N LEU A 843 -16.08 -8.31 27.13
CA LEU A 843 -15.99 -9.29 26.05
C LEU A 843 -14.97 -10.39 26.39
N ASP A 844 -15.47 -11.53 26.85
CA ASP A 844 -14.68 -12.77 26.95
C ASP A 844 -14.67 -13.55 25.62
N TYR A 845 -13.73 -14.48 25.49
CA TYR A 845 -13.58 -15.38 24.34
C TYR A 845 -14.02 -16.81 24.69
N GLU A 846 -14.52 -17.54 23.70
CA GLU A 846 -14.78 -18.98 23.74
C GLU A 846 -13.55 -19.76 23.24
N LYS A 847 -13.31 -20.95 23.80
CA LYS A 847 -12.19 -21.82 23.40
C LYS A 847 -12.62 -22.78 22.29
N VAL A 848 -12.19 -22.51 21.06
CA VAL A 848 -12.55 -23.28 19.87
C VAL A 848 -11.32 -24.02 19.35
N GLY A 849 -11.16 -25.27 19.82
CA GLY A 849 -9.95 -26.07 19.59
C GLY A 849 -8.77 -25.50 20.38
N ASN A 850 -7.71 -25.10 19.66
CA ASN A 850 -6.53 -24.46 20.26
C ASN A 850 -6.60 -22.92 20.27
N ASP A 851 -7.59 -22.31 19.61
CA ASP A 851 -7.73 -20.85 19.53
C ASP A 851 -8.78 -20.33 20.53
N TRP A 852 -8.56 -19.09 21.00
CA TRP A 852 -9.58 -18.30 21.68
C TRP A 852 -10.24 -17.35 20.67
N LYS A 853 -11.53 -17.52 20.47
CA LYS A 853 -12.35 -16.87 19.42
C LYS A 853 -13.69 -16.43 19.97
N GLY A 854 -14.43 -15.65 19.20
CA GLY A 854 -15.83 -15.37 19.47
C GLY A 854 -16.45 -14.64 18.30
N THR A 855 -17.77 -14.48 18.30
CA THR A 855 -18.46 -13.62 17.34
C THR A 855 -19.40 -12.71 18.12
N ILE A 856 -19.39 -11.43 17.81
CA ILE A 856 -20.36 -10.47 18.34
C ILE A 856 -21.12 -9.79 17.21
N GLN A 857 -22.31 -9.32 17.55
CA GLN A 857 -23.21 -8.58 16.69
C GLN A 857 -23.60 -7.30 17.44
N ILE A 858 -23.20 -6.15 16.89
CA ILE A 858 -23.58 -4.83 17.41
C ILE A 858 -24.73 -4.34 16.54
N LYS A 859 -25.85 -4.01 17.17
CA LYS A 859 -27.03 -3.43 16.53
C LYS A 859 -27.15 -1.99 17.00
N VAL A 860 -27.23 -1.06 16.05
CA VAL A 860 -27.49 0.35 16.33
C VAL A 860 -28.88 0.67 15.84
N THR A 861 -29.75 1.07 16.77
CA THR A 861 -31.11 1.51 16.50
C THR A 861 -31.22 3.00 16.74
N ASN A 862 -31.79 3.74 15.80
CA ASN A 862 -32.11 5.13 15.98
C ASN A 862 -33.28 5.27 16.97
N ALA A 863 -32.99 5.85 18.14
CA ALA A 863 -33.94 6.03 19.24
C ALA A 863 -34.70 7.36 19.14
N THR A 864 -34.33 8.23 18.20
CA THR A 864 -35.00 9.51 17.97
C THR A 864 -36.15 9.33 16.99
N ALA A 865 -36.90 10.42 16.78
CA ALA A 865 -37.78 10.47 15.63
C ALA A 865 -37.06 10.91 14.35
N GLN A 866 -35.88 11.56 14.29
CA GLN A 866 -35.32 11.88 12.96
C GLN A 866 -34.52 10.77 12.34
N ASP A 867 -34.48 10.80 11.02
CA ASP A 867 -33.41 10.24 10.25
C ASP A 867 -32.12 11.02 10.58
N LEU A 868 -31.10 10.29 11.06
CA LEU A 868 -29.83 10.80 11.55
C LEU A 868 -28.71 10.37 10.59
N TYR A 869 -27.93 11.33 10.09
CA TYR A 869 -26.63 11.01 9.52
C TYR A 869 -25.70 10.62 10.67
N PHE A 870 -25.07 9.46 10.58
CA PHE A 870 -24.12 9.03 11.61
C PHE A 870 -22.90 8.33 11.01
N CYS A 871 -21.80 8.39 11.77
CA CYS A 871 -20.51 7.77 11.48
C CYS A 871 -20.13 6.86 12.65
N ALA A 872 -19.57 5.70 12.36
CA ALA A 872 -19.07 4.73 13.34
C ALA A 872 -17.54 4.64 13.26
N ALA A 873 -16.84 5.53 13.99
CA ALA A 873 -15.39 5.56 14.01
C ALA A 873 -14.84 4.56 15.06
N TYR A 874 -14.24 3.46 14.61
CA TYR A 874 -13.63 2.47 15.49
C TYR A 874 -12.19 2.82 15.83
N LEU A 875 -11.86 2.73 17.10
CA LEU A 875 -10.61 3.13 17.74
C LEU A 875 -9.92 1.89 18.33
N SER A 876 -8.88 1.40 17.67
CA SER A 876 -8.13 0.20 18.12
C SER A 876 -7.08 0.53 19.19
N LYS A 877 -6.64 -0.50 19.90
CA LYS A 877 -5.51 -0.47 20.86
C LYS A 877 -4.16 -0.10 20.22
N GLU A 878 -3.98 -0.36 18.92
CA GLU A 878 -2.83 0.09 18.11
C GLU A 878 -2.96 1.55 17.63
N PHE A 879 -3.85 2.34 18.25
CA PHE A 879 -4.13 3.74 17.90
C PHE A 879 -4.63 3.94 16.45
N GLN A 880 -5.19 2.90 15.83
CA GLN A 880 -5.90 3.03 14.56
C GLN A 880 -7.23 3.74 14.79
N CYS A 881 -7.67 4.53 13.80
CA CYS A 881 -9.04 5.01 13.70
C CYS A 881 -9.56 4.72 12.28
N PHE A 882 -10.59 3.88 12.14
CA PHE A 882 -11.21 3.63 10.85
C PHE A 882 -12.73 3.78 10.87
N LEU A 883 -13.25 4.35 9.78
CA LEU A 883 -14.65 4.75 9.60
C LEU A 883 -15.43 3.74 8.73
N ASP A 884 -14.69 2.80 8.12
CA ASP A 884 -15.22 1.68 7.37
C ASP A 884 -15.78 0.66 8.39
N PHE A 885 -16.87 1.03 9.07
CA PHE A 885 -17.73 0.20 9.94
C PHE A 885 -19.19 0.18 9.44
N LEU A 886 -19.36 0.76 8.26
CA LEU A 886 -20.54 1.09 7.47
C LEU A 886 -20.10 1.03 5.99
N PRO A 887 -21.01 0.91 5.01
CA PRO A 887 -20.67 0.87 3.59
C PRO A 887 -20.28 2.27 3.09
N GLN A 888 -20.94 3.27 3.67
CA GLN A 888 -20.71 4.69 3.51
C GLN A 888 -20.23 5.22 4.86
N ARG A 889 -19.09 5.90 4.91
CA ARG A 889 -18.43 6.37 6.14
C ARG A 889 -19.32 7.28 7.00
N VAL A 890 -20.28 7.93 6.37
CA VAL A 890 -21.44 8.54 7.01
C VAL A 890 -22.68 7.98 6.30
N GLN A 891 -23.60 7.37 7.05
CA GLN A 891 -24.84 6.79 6.53
C GLN A 891 -26.05 7.49 7.16
N LEU A 892 -27.15 7.60 6.41
CA LEU A 892 -28.42 8.08 6.92
C LEU A 892 -29.15 6.91 7.62
N LEU A 893 -29.09 6.84 8.94
CA LEU A 893 -29.89 5.89 9.71
C LEU A 893 -31.25 6.52 10.05
N GLU A 894 -32.29 5.98 9.45
CA GLU A 894 -33.65 6.48 9.58
C GLU A 894 -34.29 6.21 10.94
N ALA A 895 -35.36 6.93 11.26
CA ALA A 895 -35.97 6.89 12.57
C ALA A 895 -36.56 5.52 12.93
N GLY A 896 -36.41 5.13 14.20
CA GLY A 896 -36.83 3.82 14.69
C GLY A 896 -36.13 2.62 14.02
N LYS A 897 -35.23 2.85 13.04
CA LYS A 897 -34.58 1.79 12.29
C LYS A 897 -33.30 1.33 12.93
N SER A 898 -33.00 0.06 12.65
CA SER A 898 -31.84 -0.65 13.15
C SER A 898 -31.00 -1.12 11.99
N LEU A 899 -29.69 -0.90 12.09
CA LEU A 899 -28.70 -1.64 11.31
C LEU A 899 -27.78 -2.41 12.25
N PHE A 900 -26.93 -3.26 11.67
CA PHE A 900 -25.85 -3.90 12.39
C PHE A 900 -24.50 -3.31 11.96
N LEU A 901 -23.53 -3.33 12.88
CA LEU A 901 -22.20 -2.78 12.67
C LEU A 901 -21.13 -3.87 12.58
N GLY A 902 -20.30 -3.77 11.55
CA GLY A 902 -19.09 -4.56 11.36
C GLY A 902 -18.10 -3.79 10.48
N PRO A 903 -16.80 -4.10 10.46
CA PRO A 903 -15.84 -3.33 9.65
C PRO A 903 -16.08 -3.42 8.12
N ASN A 904 -16.59 -2.38 7.44
CA ASN A 904 -17.24 -2.29 6.12
C ASN A 904 -18.80 -2.32 6.16
N GLY A 905 -19.44 -2.61 7.31
CA GLY A 905 -20.90 -2.64 7.59
C GLY A 905 -21.65 -3.93 8.08
N LYS A 906 -21.01 -5.08 8.39
CA LYS A 906 -21.69 -6.40 8.56
C LYS A 906 -22.50 -6.61 9.82
N ASP A 907 -23.38 -7.60 9.74
CA ASP A 907 -24.06 -8.23 10.87
C ASP A 907 -23.15 -8.82 11.96
N ARG A 908 -21.88 -9.14 11.65
CA ARG A 908 -20.97 -9.88 12.55
C ARG A 908 -19.54 -9.34 12.56
N ILE A 909 -19.01 -9.25 13.78
CA ILE A 909 -17.61 -8.98 14.10
C ILE A 909 -17.00 -10.25 14.70
N ASN A 910 -15.96 -10.79 14.06
CA ASN A 910 -15.27 -11.98 14.54
C ASN A 910 -14.09 -11.60 15.43
N LEU A 911 -14.09 -12.10 16.66
CA LEU A 911 -13.08 -11.86 17.68
C LEU A 911 -12.04 -12.99 17.69
N LYS A 912 -10.78 -12.62 17.90
CA LYS A 912 -9.63 -13.52 18.02
C LYS A 912 -8.70 -12.96 19.10
N LEU A 913 -8.30 -13.78 20.07
CA LEU A 913 -7.32 -13.34 21.07
C LEU A 913 -5.96 -13.17 20.38
N GLY A 914 -5.45 -11.93 20.34
CA GLY A 914 -4.19 -11.61 19.69
C GLY A 914 -2.97 -12.22 20.40
N THR A 915 -1.81 -12.08 19.79
CA THR A 915 -0.56 -12.62 20.34
C THR A 915 0.09 -11.67 21.35
N VAL A 916 -0.06 -10.35 21.17
CA VAL A 916 0.53 -9.33 22.06
C VAL A 916 -0.05 -9.45 23.47
N GLU A 917 -1.37 -9.60 23.58
CA GLU A 917 -2.12 -9.69 24.83
C GLU A 917 -1.67 -10.91 25.66
N ARG A 918 -1.48 -12.05 25.00
CA ARG A 918 -0.99 -13.29 25.63
C ARG A 918 0.48 -13.19 26.04
N GLU A 919 1.34 -12.65 25.17
CA GLU A 919 2.79 -12.71 25.34
C GLU A 919 3.36 -11.55 26.18
N TYR A 920 2.69 -10.39 26.21
CA TYR A 920 2.99 -9.29 27.15
C TYR A 920 2.11 -9.34 28.42
N ASN A 921 1.38 -10.43 28.66
CA ASN A 921 0.53 -10.64 29.83
C ASN A 921 -0.44 -9.46 30.11
N TRP A 922 -1.16 -8.97 29.09
CA TRP A 922 -2.16 -7.92 29.28
C TRP A 922 -3.41 -8.54 29.92
N PRO A 923 -4.00 -7.96 30.99
CA PRO A 923 -5.22 -8.50 31.59
C PRO A 923 -6.46 -8.29 30.69
N GLN A 924 -6.48 -7.19 29.95
CA GLN A 924 -7.53 -6.83 29.00
C GLN A 924 -6.97 -5.90 27.91
N THR A 925 -7.70 -5.74 26.79
CA THR A 925 -7.56 -4.60 25.88
C THR A 925 -8.79 -3.70 25.98
N GLU A 926 -8.61 -2.42 25.64
CA GLU A 926 -9.66 -1.42 25.59
C GLU A 926 -9.68 -0.81 24.18
N GLU A 927 -10.79 -0.98 23.48
CA GLU A 927 -11.05 -0.45 22.13
C GLU A 927 -12.40 0.30 22.19
N ALA A 928 -12.77 1.10 21.19
CA ALA A 928 -14.03 1.84 21.23
C ALA A 928 -14.68 2.05 19.85
N LEU A 929 -16.00 2.15 19.83
CA LEU A 929 -16.77 2.68 18.71
C LEU A 929 -17.29 4.07 19.07
N LYS A 930 -16.80 5.08 18.36
CA LYS A 930 -17.15 6.49 18.51
C LYS A 930 -18.21 6.85 17.49
N PHE A 931 -19.43 7.10 17.96
CA PHE A 931 -20.54 7.53 17.11
C PHE A 931 -20.57 9.05 17.04
N ILE A 932 -20.51 9.58 15.82
CA ILE A 932 -20.75 11.01 15.52
C ILE A 932 -22.10 11.07 14.82
N ILE A 933 -23.00 11.92 15.31
CA ILE A 933 -24.44 11.87 15.01
C ILE A 933 -24.93 13.28 14.70
N SER A 934 -25.59 13.46 13.56
CA SER A 934 -25.97 14.77 13.00
C SER A 934 -27.27 14.68 12.20
N THR A 935 -28.14 15.68 12.29
CA THR A 935 -29.34 15.79 11.44
C THR A 935 -29.07 16.54 10.14
N LYS A 936 -27.81 16.51 9.69
CA LYS A 936 -27.30 16.99 8.40
C LYS A 936 -26.16 16.09 7.95
N GLU A 937 -26.08 15.80 6.66
CA GLU A 937 -24.93 15.15 6.00
C GLU A 937 -23.64 15.90 6.35
N PHE A 938 -22.56 15.17 6.68
CA PHE A 938 -21.26 15.73 7.06
C PHE A 938 -20.12 14.87 6.49
N VAL A 939 -18.93 15.46 6.36
CA VAL A 939 -17.69 14.77 5.96
C VAL A 939 -16.97 14.26 7.21
N ALA A 940 -16.42 13.03 7.19
CA ALA A 940 -15.81 12.40 8.37
C ALA A 940 -14.35 11.98 8.16
N GLU A 941 -13.87 11.98 6.91
CA GLU A 941 -12.59 11.40 6.47
C GLU A 941 -11.35 11.95 7.21
N ALA A 942 -11.42 13.17 7.74
CA ALA A 942 -10.40 13.78 8.61
C ALA A 942 -10.05 12.96 9.87
N LEU A 943 -10.92 12.02 10.26
CA LEU A 943 -10.78 11.19 11.45
C LEU A 943 -10.03 9.88 11.19
N THR A 944 -9.70 9.51 9.95
CA THR A 944 -8.98 8.25 9.68
C THR A 944 -7.53 8.32 10.14
N LEU A 945 -7.08 7.31 10.90
CA LEU A 945 -5.70 7.12 11.33
C LEU A 945 -5.28 5.67 11.06
N GLU A 946 -4.09 5.47 10.48
CA GLU A 946 -3.53 4.12 10.27
C GLU A 946 -3.13 3.44 11.60
N GLU A 947 -2.88 2.14 11.57
CA GLU A 947 -2.43 1.39 12.75
C GLU A 947 -0.96 1.70 13.07
N LEU A 948 -0.65 2.05 14.33
CA LEU A 948 0.75 2.16 14.75
C LEU A 948 1.37 0.76 14.87
N PRO A 949 2.67 0.58 14.56
CA PRO A 949 3.30 -0.74 14.60
C PRO A 949 3.18 -1.40 15.98
N LYS A 950 2.54 -2.56 16.05
CA LYS A 950 2.34 -3.31 17.29
C LYS A 950 3.66 -3.84 17.91
N PRO A 951 3.71 -4.04 19.25
CA PRO A 951 4.82 -4.68 19.94
C PRO A 951 5.25 -6.03 19.35
N LEU A 952 6.51 -6.40 19.54
CA LEU A 952 7.13 -7.58 18.93
C LEU A 952 6.84 -8.85 19.74
N THR A 953 6.46 -9.92 19.04
CA THR A 953 6.04 -11.20 19.62
C THR A 953 7.04 -12.32 19.31
N SER A 954 6.98 -13.43 20.05
CA SER A 954 7.72 -14.66 19.77
C SER A 954 7.41 -15.20 18.36
N GLY A 955 6.24 -14.85 17.83
CA GLY A 955 5.83 -15.01 16.44
C GLY A 955 6.64 -14.18 15.46
N ASP A 956 6.97 -12.92 15.74
CA ASP A 956 7.77 -12.06 14.84
C ASP A 956 9.25 -12.44 14.87
N ARG A 957 9.76 -12.90 16.03
CA ARG A 957 11.02 -13.63 16.10
C ARG A 957 11.03 -14.84 15.17
N ARG A 958 9.85 -15.35 14.83
CA ARG A 958 9.63 -16.51 14.01
C ARG A 958 8.71 -16.17 12.82
N LYS A 959 9.22 -15.32 11.91
CA LYS A 959 8.76 -15.00 10.54
C LYS A 959 7.91 -13.73 10.36
N ASP A 960 7.71 -13.36 9.09
CA ASP A 960 7.18 -12.07 8.66
C ASP A 960 5.69 -11.90 8.97
N LEU A 961 5.27 -10.64 9.09
CA LEU A 961 3.97 -10.22 9.60
C LEU A 961 2.84 -10.40 8.57
N LYS A 962 2.10 -11.52 8.66
CA LYS A 962 0.78 -11.69 8.02
C LYS A 962 -0.28 -12.19 9.02
N ASP A 963 -0.84 -11.26 9.79
CA ASP A 963 -2.11 -11.44 10.51
C ASP A 963 -2.88 -10.12 10.46
N ARG A 964 -3.82 -9.99 9.51
CA ARG A 964 -4.71 -8.83 9.31
C ARG A 964 -6.12 -9.20 9.74
N THR A 965 -6.63 -8.57 10.81
CA THR A 965 -8.04 -8.66 11.20
C THR A 965 -8.82 -7.47 10.67
N ARG A 966 -9.65 -7.69 9.64
CA ARG A 966 -10.75 -6.81 9.19
C ARG A 966 -12.06 -7.61 9.17
N GLY A 967 -13.19 -6.92 9.31
CA GLY A 967 -14.57 -7.43 9.16
C GLY A 967 -15.21 -7.13 7.80
N PHE A 968 -16.55 -6.97 7.72
CA PHE A 968 -17.35 -6.91 6.44
C PHE A 968 -18.60 -5.95 6.46
N ASP A 969 -19.68 -6.11 5.61
CA ASP A 969 -20.72 -5.14 5.02
C ASP A 969 -22.32 -5.41 5.14
N THR A 970 -23.29 -4.54 4.69
CA THR A 970 -24.48 -3.86 5.40
C THR A 970 -26.02 -3.92 4.93
N GLU A 971 -26.88 -2.98 5.50
CA GLU A 971 -28.13 -2.21 5.04
C GLU A 971 -29.61 -2.74 5.28
N GLU A 972 -30.75 -1.97 5.47
CA GLU A 972 -31.10 -0.55 5.92
C GLU A 972 -32.42 -0.44 6.82
N ASP A 973 -33.60 0.25 6.74
CA ASP A 973 -34.42 1.10 5.80
C ASP A 973 -35.75 1.73 6.46
N LYS A 974 -36.02 3.07 6.51
CA LYS A 974 -37.26 3.95 6.83
C LYS A 974 -38.02 4.00 8.24
N PRO A 975 -38.71 5.11 8.72
CA PRO A 975 -38.45 6.61 8.75
C PRO A 975 -39.07 7.57 9.90
N LEU A 976 -38.66 8.89 9.95
CA LEU A 976 -39.41 10.21 10.22
C LEU A 976 -39.83 10.76 11.67
N GLU A 977 -39.66 12.02 12.23
CA GLU A 977 -38.67 13.19 12.18
C GLU A 977 -38.44 14.01 13.55
N PHE A 978 -37.19 14.43 13.99
CA PHE A 978 -36.76 15.71 14.75
C PHE A 978 -35.21 16.01 15.02
N SER A 979 -34.73 17.28 14.94
CA SER A 979 -33.30 17.72 14.67
C SER A 979 -32.18 17.87 15.77
N GLY A 980 -30.87 17.91 15.39
CA GLY A 980 -29.65 18.42 16.12
C GLY A 980 -28.25 17.77 15.79
N TRP A 981 -27.17 17.93 16.61
CA TRP A 981 -25.90 17.14 16.49
C TRP A 981 -25.16 16.85 17.82
N GLY A 982 -24.47 15.71 17.90
CA GLY A 982 -23.66 15.28 19.05
C GLY A 982 -22.90 13.96 18.86
N THR A 983 -22.46 13.34 19.95
CA THR A 983 -21.62 12.13 19.95
C THR A 983 -22.03 11.12 21.02
N GLN A 984 -21.88 9.83 20.74
CA GLN A 984 -22.05 8.72 21.69
C GLN A 984 -20.83 7.77 21.58
N THR A 985 -20.50 6.97 22.60
CA THR A 985 -19.30 6.12 22.58
C THR A 985 -19.60 4.76 23.22
N LEU A 986 -19.33 3.67 22.51
CA LEU A 986 -19.37 2.30 23.06
C LEU A 986 -17.93 1.86 23.34
N ASN A 987 -17.59 1.57 24.59
CA ASN A 987 -16.30 1.00 24.96
C ASN A 987 -16.35 -0.54 24.90
N LEU A 988 -15.32 -1.15 24.33
CA LEU A 988 -15.18 -2.61 24.20
C LEU A 988 -13.97 -3.06 25.02
N VAL A 989 -14.22 -3.83 26.09
CA VAL A 989 -13.18 -4.32 27.01
C VAL A 989 -13.02 -5.83 26.82
N PHE A 990 -11.98 -6.24 26.09
CA PHE A 990 -11.71 -7.65 25.83
C PHE A 990 -10.88 -8.25 26.94
N ARG A 991 -11.45 -9.20 27.69
CA ARG A 991 -10.76 -9.87 28.80
C ARG A 991 -9.85 -10.97 28.26
N ASN A 992 -8.59 -11.00 28.70
CA ASN A 992 -7.64 -12.03 28.26
C ASN A 992 -7.80 -13.32 29.09
N PRO A 993 -8.34 -14.43 28.54
CA PRO A 993 -8.49 -15.70 29.25
C PRO A 993 -7.14 -16.40 29.50
N MET A 994 -6.05 -15.90 28.90
CA MET A 994 -4.68 -16.37 29.11
C MET A 994 -3.88 -15.43 30.03
N PHE A 995 -4.51 -14.47 30.72
CA PHE A 995 -3.80 -13.63 31.70
C PHE A 995 -3.17 -14.50 32.80
N ASN A 996 -1.88 -14.29 33.06
CA ASN A 996 -1.00 -15.12 33.89
C ASN A 996 -0.79 -16.58 33.42
N HIS A 997 -1.31 -16.99 32.26
CA HIS A 997 -1.09 -18.30 31.65
C HIS A 997 -0.17 -18.21 30.42
N ILE A 998 1.07 -18.71 30.52
CA ILE A 998 2.03 -18.73 29.40
C ILE A 998 2.65 -20.12 29.22
N PRO A 999 2.69 -20.69 27.98
CA PRO A 999 3.42 -21.92 27.71
C PRO A 999 4.93 -21.73 27.92
N ALA A 1000 5.58 -22.75 28.48
CA ALA A 1000 7.02 -22.74 28.78
C ALA A 1000 7.86 -22.47 27.54
N THR A 1001 7.48 -23.07 26.40
CA THR A 1001 8.17 -22.88 25.12
C THR A 1001 8.04 -21.45 24.56
N THR A 1002 6.93 -20.74 24.84
CA THR A 1002 6.70 -19.35 24.45
C THR A 1002 7.49 -18.39 25.35
N LEU A 1003 7.39 -18.54 26.67
CA LEU A 1003 8.15 -17.71 27.61
C LEU A 1003 9.66 -17.81 27.35
N LYS A 1004 10.16 -19.03 27.12
CA LYS A 1004 11.56 -19.22 26.72
C LYS A 1004 11.88 -18.52 25.38
N ALA A 1005 11.02 -18.62 24.37
CA ALA A 1005 11.26 -17.99 23.07
C ALA A 1005 11.34 -16.45 23.15
N LEU A 1006 10.61 -15.83 24.10
CA LEU A 1006 10.66 -14.40 24.41
C LEU A 1006 11.92 -14.01 25.18
N LEU A 1007 12.31 -14.77 26.21
CA LEU A 1007 13.54 -14.55 27.00
C LEU A 1007 14.81 -14.79 26.17
N ASP A 1008 14.80 -15.76 25.26
CA ASP A 1008 15.94 -16.05 24.38
C ASP A 1008 16.18 -14.94 23.32
N TRP A 1009 15.36 -13.87 23.23
CA TRP A 1009 15.43 -12.83 22.16
C TRP A 1009 15.71 -11.43 22.71
N ASP A 1010 16.74 -10.75 22.22
CA ASP A 1010 17.14 -9.40 22.61
C ASP A 1010 16.05 -8.32 22.45
N GLU A 1011 15.11 -8.49 21.54
CA GLU A 1011 14.01 -7.53 21.34
C GLU A 1011 12.88 -7.66 22.39
N THR A 1012 12.59 -8.88 22.87
CA THR A 1012 11.48 -9.13 23.81
C THR A 1012 11.92 -9.46 25.24
N ALA A 1013 13.17 -9.87 25.46
CA ALA A 1013 13.60 -10.43 26.74
C ALA A 1013 13.57 -9.43 27.89
N TYR A 1014 13.76 -8.13 27.62
CA TYR A 1014 13.60 -7.08 28.63
C TYR A 1014 12.17 -7.08 29.21
N PHE A 1015 11.17 -7.03 28.34
CA PHE A 1015 9.76 -7.02 28.68
C PHE A 1015 9.35 -8.34 29.34
N ALA A 1016 9.69 -9.48 28.73
CA ALA A 1016 9.33 -10.80 29.24
C ALA A 1016 9.96 -11.12 30.61
N ALA A 1017 11.19 -10.67 30.87
CA ALA A 1017 11.79 -10.80 32.21
C ALA A 1017 10.99 -10.00 33.25
N GLY A 1018 10.70 -8.72 32.98
CA GLY A 1018 9.95 -7.86 33.92
C GLY A 1018 8.50 -8.31 34.15
N LEU A 1019 7.87 -8.93 33.15
CA LEU A 1019 6.50 -9.47 33.24
C LEU A 1019 6.42 -10.80 33.99
N TYR A 1020 7.31 -11.74 33.70
CA TYR A 1020 7.16 -13.14 34.12
C TYR A 1020 8.15 -13.63 35.17
N CYS A 1021 9.25 -12.90 35.43
CA CYS A 1021 10.30 -13.33 36.36
C CYS A 1021 10.43 -12.37 37.55
N ASP A 1022 10.49 -12.95 38.75
CA ASP A 1022 10.99 -12.32 39.97
C ASP A 1022 12.40 -12.85 40.27
N VAL A 1023 13.11 -12.16 41.16
CA VAL A 1023 14.51 -12.44 41.51
C VAL A 1023 14.60 -12.67 43.00
N GLU A 1024 15.10 -13.84 43.38
CA GLU A 1024 15.25 -14.23 44.78
C GLU A 1024 16.72 -14.04 45.21
N SER A 1025 16.94 -13.30 46.30
CA SER A 1025 18.26 -13.03 46.85
C SER A 1025 18.53 -13.80 48.15
N ASP A 1026 19.82 -14.07 48.41
CA ASP A 1026 20.27 -14.63 49.68
C ASP A 1026 20.27 -13.62 50.83
N ALA A 1027 20.69 -14.07 52.02
CA ALA A 1027 20.77 -13.24 53.23
C ALA A 1027 21.80 -12.08 53.17
N THR A 1028 22.61 -12.01 52.11
CA THR A 1028 23.52 -10.88 51.82
C THR A 1028 22.99 -9.94 50.73
N GLY A 1029 21.81 -10.24 50.16
CA GLY A 1029 21.20 -9.51 49.06
C GLY A 1029 21.62 -9.99 47.66
N GLN A 1030 22.50 -11.00 47.55
CA GLN A 1030 22.96 -11.50 46.25
C GLN A 1030 21.88 -12.35 45.57
N PRO A 1031 21.48 -12.03 44.32
CA PRO A 1031 20.47 -12.79 43.59
C PRO A 1031 20.97 -14.20 43.27
N ILE A 1032 20.27 -15.21 43.78
CA ILE A 1032 20.64 -16.64 43.67
C ILE A 1032 19.87 -17.36 42.57
N ILE A 1033 18.58 -17.06 42.39
CA ILE A 1033 17.67 -17.78 41.48
C ILE A 1033 16.70 -16.79 40.81
N TRP A 1034 16.45 -16.97 39.52
CA TRP A 1034 15.29 -16.37 38.84
C TRP A 1034 14.09 -17.30 39.05
N LYS A 1035 12.96 -16.77 39.53
CA LYS A 1035 11.72 -17.53 39.73
C LYS A 1035 10.59 -16.93 38.92
N LEU A 1036 9.59 -17.75 38.56
CA LEU A 1036 8.36 -17.24 37.97
C LEU A 1036 7.61 -16.38 38.99
N LYS A 1037 7.00 -15.27 38.54
CA LYS A 1037 6.21 -14.40 39.42
C LYS A 1037 5.08 -15.15 40.10
N LYS A 1038 4.84 -14.83 41.37
CA LYS A 1038 3.80 -15.46 42.18
C LYS A 1038 2.42 -15.26 41.56
N GLY A 1039 1.76 -16.36 41.17
CA GLY A 1039 0.43 -16.37 40.56
C GLY A 1039 0.41 -16.68 39.06
N LEU A 1040 1.57 -16.88 38.42
CA LEU A 1040 1.66 -17.43 37.07
C LEU A 1040 1.30 -18.92 37.05
N VAL A 1041 0.69 -19.37 35.95
CA VAL A 1041 0.28 -20.76 35.73
C VAL A 1041 0.91 -21.30 34.45
N VAL A 1042 1.81 -22.27 34.62
CA VAL A 1042 2.48 -23.05 33.55
C VAL A 1042 1.85 -24.45 33.49
N PRO A 1043 1.68 -25.07 32.31
CA PRO A 1043 1.16 -26.43 32.17
C PRO A 1043 1.92 -27.45 33.04
N GLU A 1044 1.22 -28.43 33.61
CA GLU A 1044 1.78 -29.32 34.64
C GLU A 1044 2.92 -30.20 34.11
N ASP A 1045 2.83 -30.61 32.84
CA ASP A 1045 3.84 -31.33 32.08
C ASP A 1045 5.06 -30.46 31.73
N GLU A 1046 4.87 -29.14 31.61
CA GLU A 1046 5.94 -28.17 31.32
C GLU A 1046 6.63 -27.61 32.58
N ARG A 1047 6.12 -27.82 33.81
CA ARG A 1047 6.71 -27.26 35.06
C ARG A 1047 8.18 -27.62 35.25
N ASN A 1048 8.55 -28.88 35.01
CA ASN A 1048 9.93 -29.37 35.10
C ASN A 1048 10.92 -28.64 34.16
N LEU A 1049 10.42 -27.89 33.18
CA LEU A 1049 11.22 -27.06 32.28
C LEU A 1049 11.58 -25.68 32.88
N PHE A 1050 10.92 -25.30 33.99
CA PHE A 1050 10.94 -23.98 34.62
C PHE A 1050 11.18 -23.98 36.14
N ASP A 1051 11.04 -25.11 36.83
CA ASP A 1051 11.20 -25.22 38.30
C ASP A 1051 12.58 -24.76 38.84
N ASP A 1052 13.59 -24.65 37.97
CA ASP A 1052 14.81 -23.86 38.19
C ASP A 1052 15.17 -23.07 36.91
N ILE A 1053 14.84 -21.78 36.83
CA ILE A 1053 15.49 -20.87 35.85
C ILE A 1053 16.91 -20.58 36.37
N LYS A 1054 17.83 -21.47 36.03
CA LYS A 1054 19.24 -21.39 36.44
C LYS A 1054 19.88 -20.09 35.96
N LEU A 1055 20.72 -19.50 36.82
CA LEU A 1055 21.40 -18.21 36.63
C LEU A 1055 21.97 -17.99 35.20
N TRP A 1056 22.44 -19.06 34.56
CA TRP A 1056 22.89 -19.06 33.16
C TRP A 1056 21.89 -18.45 32.15
N LEU A 1057 20.56 -18.70 32.28
CA LEU A 1057 19.59 -18.07 31.38
C LEU A 1057 19.48 -16.57 31.63
N GLY A 1058 19.49 -16.15 32.91
CA GLY A 1058 19.59 -14.74 33.28
C GLY A 1058 20.82 -14.07 32.69
N ASN A 1059 21.99 -14.72 32.77
CA ASN A 1059 23.24 -14.24 32.16
C ASN A 1059 23.14 -14.14 30.64
N GLN A 1060 22.40 -15.05 29.97
CA GLN A 1060 22.17 -14.96 28.52
C GLN A 1060 21.28 -13.77 28.15
N VAL A 1061 20.19 -13.54 28.89
CA VAL A 1061 19.30 -12.38 28.73
C VAL A 1061 20.08 -11.07 28.93
N GLU A 1062 20.82 -10.97 30.02
CA GLU A 1062 21.68 -9.83 30.38
C GLU A 1062 22.69 -9.55 29.27
N THR A 1063 23.49 -10.57 28.90
CA THR A 1063 24.47 -10.50 27.81
C THR A 1063 23.85 -10.08 26.48
N ALA A 1064 22.62 -10.51 26.17
CA ALA A 1064 21.91 -10.11 24.97
C ALA A 1064 21.50 -8.62 25.02
N GLN A 1065 20.95 -8.16 26.15
CA GLN A 1065 20.61 -6.74 26.35
C GLN A 1065 21.84 -5.83 26.27
N ARG A 1066 22.95 -6.17 26.93
CA ARG A 1066 24.21 -5.39 26.81
C ARG A 1066 24.80 -5.38 25.41
N ARG A 1067 24.62 -6.45 24.63
CA ARG A 1067 24.99 -6.47 23.21
C ARG A 1067 24.07 -5.59 22.36
N LYS A 1068 22.77 -5.54 22.64
CA LYS A 1068 21.82 -4.62 21.99
C LYS A 1068 22.16 -3.16 22.32
N ARG A 1069 22.27 -2.84 23.62
CA ARG A 1069 22.69 -1.53 24.14
C ARG A 1069 24.02 -1.06 23.52
N TYR A 1070 25.02 -1.93 23.42
CA TYR A 1070 26.27 -1.61 22.71
C TYR A 1070 26.11 -1.44 21.20
N ARG A 1071 25.33 -2.29 20.51
CA ARG A 1071 25.08 -2.18 19.05
C ARG A 1071 24.48 -0.83 18.66
N ASN A 1072 23.61 -0.29 19.52
CA ASN A 1072 22.89 0.95 19.26
C ASN A 1072 23.68 2.17 19.77
N LEU A 1073 24.13 2.18 21.04
CA LEU A 1073 24.85 3.32 21.61
C LEU A 1073 26.27 3.53 21.03
N LYS A 1074 26.87 2.55 20.33
CA LYS A 1074 28.14 2.76 19.59
C LYS A 1074 27.98 3.66 18.36
N LYS A 1075 26.75 3.85 17.85
CA LYS A 1075 26.46 4.60 16.62
C LYS A 1075 26.77 6.08 16.82
N ASP A 1076 26.36 6.60 17.97
CA ASP A 1076 26.79 7.88 18.54
C ASP A 1076 28.33 7.98 18.58
N PRO A 1077 28.94 8.96 17.88
CA PRO A 1077 30.38 9.17 17.86
C PRO A 1077 30.91 9.94 19.07
N ALA A 1078 30.05 10.63 19.84
CA ALA A 1078 30.43 11.32 21.08
C ALA A 1078 30.59 10.32 22.24
N ARG A 1079 29.88 9.17 22.19
CA ARG A 1079 30.00 8.10 23.19
C ARG A 1079 31.31 7.32 23.02
N LEU A 1080 32.28 7.62 23.89
CA LEU A 1080 33.55 6.89 23.97
C LEU A 1080 33.28 5.38 24.11
N ARG A 1081 33.90 4.61 23.21
CA ARG A 1081 33.72 3.17 23.07
C ARG A 1081 34.67 2.44 24.02
N ILE A 1082 34.13 1.74 25.01
CA ILE A 1082 34.90 0.99 26.03
C ILE A 1082 34.79 -0.51 25.75
N VAL A 1083 35.86 -1.26 26.01
CA VAL A 1083 35.84 -2.74 26.03
C VAL A 1083 36.15 -3.21 27.45
N ALA A 1084 35.32 -4.10 28.00
CA ALA A 1084 35.50 -4.64 29.34
C ALA A 1084 35.72 -6.17 29.31
N GLU A 1085 36.88 -6.63 29.78
CA GLU A 1085 37.23 -8.05 30.03
C GLU A 1085 37.45 -8.22 31.55
N GLY A 1086 36.34 -8.41 32.29
CA GLY A 1086 36.28 -8.23 33.75
C GLY A 1086 35.75 -6.85 34.14
N ASP A 1087 35.22 -6.64 35.34
CA ASP A 1087 35.26 -7.46 36.56
C ASP A 1087 33.86 -7.72 37.17
N SER A 1088 32.86 -8.05 36.33
CA SER A 1088 31.46 -8.27 36.75
C SER A 1088 31.23 -9.47 37.70
N TRP A 1089 31.57 -9.33 38.98
CA TRP A 1089 31.04 -10.15 40.08
C TRP A 1089 29.51 -10.00 40.23
N PHE A 1090 28.93 -8.99 39.58
CA PHE A 1090 27.57 -8.51 39.77
C PHE A 1090 26.77 -8.40 38.45
N GLN A 1091 26.93 -9.33 37.48
CA GLN A 1091 25.93 -9.39 36.40
C GLN A 1091 24.61 -9.84 37.02
N TYR A 1092 23.73 -8.88 37.22
CA TYR A 1092 22.46 -9.08 37.88
C TYR A 1092 21.32 -8.93 36.88
N PRO A 1093 20.15 -9.55 37.15
CA PRO A 1093 18.95 -9.41 36.35
C PRO A 1093 18.56 -7.96 36.04
N ILE A 1094 17.75 -7.81 34.99
CA ILE A 1094 17.07 -6.57 34.53
C ILE A 1094 16.39 -5.73 35.64
N LEU A 1095 16.15 -6.33 36.80
CA LEU A 1095 15.52 -5.74 37.99
C LEU A 1095 16.52 -5.13 39.00
N LEU A 1096 17.83 -5.21 38.73
CA LEU A 1096 18.92 -4.65 39.53
C LEU A 1096 19.86 -3.85 38.63
N GLN A 1097 20.55 -2.83 39.16
CA GLN A 1097 21.48 -1.99 38.39
C GLN A 1097 22.91 -2.18 38.91
N ASP A 1098 23.86 -2.51 38.03
CA ASP A 1098 25.29 -2.59 38.37
C ASP A 1098 26.11 -1.36 37.90
N THR A 1099 27.42 -1.39 38.15
CA THR A 1099 28.36 -0.33 37.75
C THR A 1099 28.41 -0.09 36.23
N LEU A 1100 28.34 -1.14 35.41
CA LEU A 1100 28.29 -1.01 33.95
C LEU A 1100 26.98 -0.33 33.53
N ASP A 1101 25.85 -0.67 34.16
CA ASP A 1101 24.55 -0.12 33.80
C ASP A 1101 24.43 1.39 34.02
N GLN A 1102 25.14 1.92 35.04
CA GLN A 1102 25.34 3.36 35.21
C GLN A 1102 26.32 3.94 34.18
N LEU A 1103 27.47 3.28 33.95
CA LEU A 1103 28.50 3.76 33.02
C LEU A 1103 28.01 3.81 31.56
N TYR A 1104 27.08 2.93 31.17
CA TYR A 1104 26.41 2.97 29.86
C TYR A 1104 25.69 4.31 29.57
N LYS A 1105 25.38 5.11 30.60
CA LYS A 1105 24.81 6.46 30.42
C LYS A 1105 25.75 7.42 29.70
N CYS A 1106 27.05 7.21 29.84
CA CYS A 1106 28.10 8.06 29.26
C CYS A 1106 28.94 7.35 28.19
N TYR A 1107 28.88 6.02 28.09
CA TYR A 1107 29.84 5.21 27.34
C TYR A 1107 29.19 4.08 26.52
N ALA A 1108 29.73 3.83 25.34
CA ALA A 1108 29.36 2.68 24.52
C ALA A 1108 30.21 1.46 24.93
N ILE A 1109 29.78 0.73 25.96
CA ILE A 1109 30.56 -0.37 26.57
C ILE A 1109 30.30 -1.72 25.89
N ARG A 1110 31.35 -2.39 25.42
CA ARG A 1110 31.32 -3.79 24.99
C ARG A 1110 31.84 -4.70 26.10
N SER A 1111 30.94 -5.22 26.92
CA SER A 1111 31.28 -6.23 27.92
C SER A 1111 31.48 -7.62 27.29
N PHE A 1112 32.49 -8.34 27.79
CA PHE A 1112 32.78 -9.75 27.47
C PHE A 1112 32.71 -10.66 28.70
N ALA A 1113 32.21 -10.17 29.84
CA ALA A 1113 32.04 -10.96 31.06
C ALA A 1113 30.85 -11.94 30.97
N GLU A 1114 30.90 -13.00 31.80
CA GLU A 1114 29.80 -13.93 32.10
C GLU A 1114 29.79 -14.16 33.63
N ALA A 1115 28.66 -14.01 34.30
CA ALA A 1115 28.58 -14.15 35.75
C ALA A 1115 28.88 -15.58 36.23
N GLY A 1116 29.65 -15.67 37.31
CA GLY A 1116 30.03 -16.94 37.93
C GLY A 1116 30.98 -17.80 37.10
N ASP A 1117 31.55 -17.30 36.01
CA ASP A 1117 32.41 -18.12 35.14
C ASP A 1117 33.77 -18.41 35.80
N THR A 1118 33.84 -19.55 36.49
CA THR A 1118 35.01 -19.94 37.29
C THR A 1118 36.29 -19.99 36.45
N LEU A 1119 37.45 -19.76 37.09
CA LEU A 1119 38.78 -19.89 36.46
C LEU A 1119 38.96 -21.22 35.70
N LYS A 1120 38.33 -22.29 36.18
CA LYS A 1120 38.31 -23.64 35.58
C LYS A 1120 37.54 -23.69 34.24
N ASN A 1121 36.46 -22.93 34.10
CA ASN A 1121 35.74 -22.76 32.83
C ASN A 1121 36.54 -21.86 31.88
N TYR A 1122 37.12 -20.78 32.39
CA TYR A 1122 37.94 -19.85 31.62
C TYR A 1122 39.14 -20.55 30.96
N VAL A 1123 39.77 -21.50 31.68
CA VAL A 1123 40.80 -22.41 31.15
C VAL A 1123 40.25 -23.37 30.07
N LYS A 1124 39.01 -23.89 30.22
CA LYS A 1124 38.37 -24.75 29.19
C LYS A 1124 37.99 -23.99 27.90
N LYS A 1125 37.54 -22.73 27.99
CA LYS A 1125 37.04 -21.95 26.84
C LYS A 1125 38.14 -21.46 25.90
N LYS A 1126 39.39 -21.25 26.36
CA LYS A 1126 40.40 -20.47 25.61
C LYS A 1126 41.26 -21.29 24.62
N SER A 1127 40.79 -21.37 23.37
CA SER A 1127 41.66 -21.53 22.17
C SER A 1127 42.80 -20.50 22.12
N THR A 1128 42.64 -19.37 22.81
CA THR A 1128 43.63 -18.33 23.09
C THR A 1128 44.93 -18.86 23.73
N TRP A 1129 44.89 -19.97 24.49
CA TRP A 1129 46.09 -20.55 25.13
C TRP A 1129 47.13 -20.97 24.07
N MET A 1130 46.70 -21.49 22.92
CA MET A 1130 47.61 -21.85 21.82
C MET A 1130 48.24 -20.61 21.16
N ARG A 1131 47.55 -19.47 21.12
CA ARG A 1131 48.11 -18.21 20.59
C ARG A 1131 49.24 -17.66 21.46
N LEU A 1132 49.11 -17.74 22.79
CA LEU A 1132 50.17 -17.33 23.72
C LEU A 1132 51.42 -18.22 23.59
N LYS A 1133 51.23 -19.54 23.49
CA LYS A 1133 52.33 -20.51 23.33
C LYS A 1133 53.16 -20.28 22.05
N LYS A 1134 52.62 -19.57 21.05
CA LYS A 1134 53.27 -19.31 19.75
C LYS A 1134 54.29 -18.14 19.75
N LYS A 1135 54.50 -17.44 20.88
CA LYS A 1135 55.47 -16.33 21.03
C LYS A 1135 56.72 -16.64 21.86
N GLY A 1136 56.94 -17.89 22.27
CA GLY A 1136 58.25 -18.38 22.76
C GLY A 1136 58.75 -17.87 24.13
N GLN A 1137 58.04 -16.95 24.79
CA GLN A 1137 58.41 -16.51 26.14
C GLN A 1137 58.13 -17.62 27.17
N LYS A 1138 59.17 -18.03 27.90
CA LYS A 1138 59.03 -18.75 29.18
C LYS A 1138 58.68 -17.74 30.26
N PHE A 1139 57.59 -17.99 30.99
CA PHE A 1139 57.36 -17.42 32.31
C PHE A 1139 57.56 -18.54 33.33
N SER A 1140 58.41 -18.31 34.33
CA SER A 1140 58.32 -19.02 35.60
C SER A 1140 57.19 -18.40 36.42
N TRP A 1141 56.57 -19.22 37.27
CA TRP A 1141 55.63 -18.77 38.30
C TRP A 1141 56.37 -18.07 39.45
#